data_AF-A0A2N2HSA0-F1
#
_entry.id   AF-A0A2N2HSA0-F1
#
_cell.length_a   1.000
_cell.length_b   1.000
_cell.length_c   1.000
_cell.angle_alpha   90.00
_cell.angle_beta   90.00
_cell.angle_gamma   90.00
#
_symmetry.space_group_name_H-M   'P 1'
#
loop_
_entity.id
_entity.type
_entity.pdbx_description
1 polymer ?
#
loop_
_entity_poly.entity_id
_entity_poly.type
_entity_poly.pdbx_seq_one_letter_code
_entity_poly.pdbx_strand_id
1 'polypeptide(L)'
;MTKTRFNIVRCFLGLFIAFFLINNPHPLAAQEPKKIALLPFEVFSGTQQDILQESIFSALYADLGRTKTIHPVDRDTILKQVAGRPLNEETALAVAKETGALYAIIGSVSEFGELISVDAKIIDVRKGQALPGVFVQGRGLEGIPAMASRLKGDLLLRIGEVQRIVRVDFKGNQKIESSAIAQVIKIARGNVYSESDLSGDIKAIYKMGYFDDVKAEASTTPEGVVITFLLVEKALISQIQFTGNKVLDKDELLASMSVKTRQVLNAEKLAADIAKLKTLYEGKGYYNAEITYKVEKAGEKDTRIVVAVQENKKIFVERISFEGNQTFTAKELKKQMKTTEWNILHVFTDSGLLKKDELRQDVGRISAFYLNSGFIQAQVADPVITHDAKGIYIMIPITEGKRFRVGTVTITGDTLETSRQSLMDSLEIKKKEFYDRSAIIKDIEALTKAANDEGFAYADVNPRTDIREKDLSVDVTYKLFKGIPVYFNRITFTGNTKTRDKVMRRLLYITEGDLYNSTNLKNSYTSLERTRYFEEINFQTEKGPAENLTDVRIHVKEKATGMFSVGAGYSAYDKASVMGEISQQNLFGRGQILKLRASLGTTRTWFELQFIEPWLFDLPLYSSFSAWHSEKEFEYYNVNSSGFGFSLGYPIWEFISGSIGYTFSLDELKDMSIFAPEYLRDYAGTYRTGIVTVGLTRDTSNDKFFPTQGSKNGITVGYASEFLGGDTSYVKTTLLSQWFFPLPLETVFSVRGRAGYLAPSEGKTIPLFERFTLGGLNSLRGLKDVGPTDSTGLYVIGGTTFLCFNFEYIFPLVKEAGIKGVVFYDTGNTWDTYTFGSDFRHTTGAGVRWYSPLGPLRLEWGYVLDPKTNESTSRWEFAIGMFM
;
A
#
# COMPACT_ATOMS: atom_id res chain seq x y z
N MET A 1 -52.64 27.73 43.02
CA MET A 1 -52.45 28.93 43.85
C MET A 1 -52.01 30.07 42.93
N THR A 2 -52.94 30.90 42.42
CA THR A 2 -53.27 32.25 42.96
C THR A 2 -52.10 33.23 42.78
N LYS A 3 -51.98 33.94 41.66
CA LYS A 3 -52.77 35.12 41.23
C LYS A 3 -52.45 35.43 39.74
N THR A 4 -53.29 35.95 38.85
CA THR A 4 -54.70 36.40 38.84
C THR A 4 -55.31 36.16 37.43
N ARG A 5 -56.62 36.36 37.22
CA ARG A 5 -57.32 36.33 35.92
C ARG A 5 -57.33 37.71 35.23
N PHE A 6 -57.50 37.80 33.90
CA PHE A 6 -58.73 38.32 33.25
C PHE A 6 -58.62 38.42 31.70
N ASN A 7 -59.77 38.21 31.03
CA ASN A 7 -60.13 38.58 29.65
C ASN A 7 -59.38 38.00 28.42
N ILE A 8 -59.92 36.87 27.97
CA ILE A 8 -60.19 36.65 26.54
C ILE A 8 -61.43 37.50 26.15
N VAL A 9 -61.53 37.95 24.89
CA VAL A 9 -62.65 38.75 24.30
C VAL A 9 -62.75 40.24 24.71
N ARG A 10 -61.74 41.03 24.32
CA ARG A 10 -61.94 42.38 23.75
C ARG A 10 -60.73 42.72 22.88
N CYS A 11 -60.94 43.52 21.83
CA CYS A 11 -59.96 43.91 20.79
C CYS A 11 -59.58 42.87 19.70
N PHE A 12 -60.46 41.93 19.36
CA PHE A 12 -60.52 41.36 18.00
C PHE A 12 -61.10 42.34 16.95
N LEU A 13 -61.21 43.63 17.32
CA LEU A 13 -61.65 44.76 16.51
C LEU A 13 -60.81 46.00 16.88
N GLY A 14 -59.47 45.85 16.95
CA GLY A 14 -58.57 46.87 17.49
C GLY A 14 -57.16 46.95 16.88
N LEU A 15 -56.74 46.00 16.04
CA LEU A 15 -55.44 46.08 15.34
C LEU A 15 -55.48 45.75 13.84
N PHE A 16 -56.68 45.75 13.24
CA PHE A 16 -56.83 45.89 11.78
C PHE A 16 -56.60 47.34 11.30
N ILE A 17 -56.17 48.23 12.21
CA ILE A 17 -55.91 49.67 11.97
C ILE A 17 -54.42 50.03 12.18
N ALA A 18 -53.60 49.12 12.73
CA ALA A 18 -52.13 49.28 12.74
C ALA A 18 -51.44 48.73 11.47
N PHE A 19 -52.23 48.35 10.46
CA PHE A 19 -51.75 47.93 9.13
C PHE A 19 -51.70 49.11 8.12
N PHE A 20 -51.98 50.34 8.57
CA PHE A 20 -52.09 51.53 7.70
C PHE A 20 -51.36 52.80 8.20
N LEU A 21 -50.58 52.68 9.29
CA LEU A 21 -49.70 53.71 9.85
C LEU A 21 -48.50 52.94 10.44
N ILE A 22 -47.36 52.72 9.79
CA ILE A 22 -46.49 53.68 9.09
C ILE A 22 -46.12 53.10 7.72
N ASN A 23 -47.00 53.33 6.73
CA ASN A 23 -46.64 53.22 5.32
C ASN A 23 -46.68 54.62 4.70
N ASN A 24 -45.98 55.55 5.36
CA ASN A 24 -45.42 56.70 4.67
C ASN A 24 -44.10 56.21 4.07
N PRO A 25 -44.01 55.92 2.75
CA PRO A 25 -42.80 56.34 2.08
C PRO A 25 -42.70 57.84 2.37
N HIS A 26 -41.73 58.24 3.20
CA HIS A 26 -41.17 59.55 2.94
C HIS A 26 -40.82 59.52 1.45
N PRO A 27 -41.32 60.46 0.62
CA PRO A 27 -40.59 60.71 -0.58
C PRO A 27 -39.18 61.04 -0.10
N LEU A 28 -38.21 60.16 -0.39
CA LEU A 28 -36.94 60.68 -0.83
C LEU A 28 -37.37 61.65 -1.93
N ALA A 29 -37.32 62.94 -1.62
CA ALA A 29 -37.44 63.96 -2.64
C ALA A 29 -36.40 63.53 -3.66
N ALA A 30 -36.87 63.05 -4.82
CA ALA A 30 -36.00 62.73 -5.91
C ALA A 30 -35.29 64.05 -6.18
N GLN A 31 -34.03 64.15 -5.74
CA GLN A 31 -33.30 65.41 -5.79
C GLN A 31 -33.33 65.80 -7.25
N GLU A 32 -34.04 66.89 -7.56
CA GLU A 32 -34.25 67.29 -8.95
C GLU A 32 -32.87 67.35 -9.61
N PRO A 33 -32.67 66.59 -10.70
CA PRO A 33 -31.34 66.22 -11.12
C PRO A 33 -30.55 67.49 -11.39
N LYS A 34 -29.46 67.67 -10.65
CA LYS A 34 -28.78 68.95 -10.52
C LYS A 34 -28.36 69.41 -11.91
N LYS A 35 -28.90 70.54 -12.37
CA LYS A 35 -28.51 71.09 -13.66
C LYS A 35 -27.07 71.60 -13.58
N ILE A 36 -26.22 71.12 -14.49
CA ILE A 36 -24.81 71.52 -14.57
C ILE A 36 -24.51 72.08 -15.95
N ALA A 37 -24.06 73.33 -16.02
CA ALA A 37 -23.57 73.96 -17.23
C ALA A 37 -22.09 73.58 -17.42
N LEU A 38 -21.81 72.61 -18.30
CA LEU A 38 -20.44 72.31 -18.72
C LEU A 38 -20.04 73.28 -19.85
N LEU A 39 -19.04 74.12 -19.64
CA LEU A 39 -18.49 74.99 -20.69
C LEU A 39 -17.39 74.27 -21.50
N PRO A 40 -17.13 74.68 -22.76
CA PRO A 40 -15.95 74.23 -23.49
C PRO A 40 -14.68 74.66 -22.74
N PHE A 41 -13.68 73.78 -22.72
CA PHE A 41 -12.42 74.03 -22.03
C PHE A 41 -11.52 74.96 -22.85
N GLU A 42 -10.76 75.82 -22.19
CA GLU A 42 -9.70 76.61 -22.86
C GLU A 42 -8.54 75.68 -23.25
N VAL A 43 -8.03 75.74 -24.50
CA VAL A 43 -7.04 74.76 -24.98
C VAL A 43 -5.69 75.40 -25.34
N PHE A 44 -4.66 74.97 -24.62
CA PHE A 44 -3.25 75.29 -24.84
C PHE A 44 -2.57 74.11 -25.56
N SER A 45 -2.69 74.08 -26.90
CA SER A 45 -2.08 73.08 -27.80
C SER A 45 -1.42 73.79 -28.98
N GLY A 46 -0.33 73.23 -29.49
CA GLY A 46 0.40 73.77 -30.65
C GLY A 46 -0.08 73.29 -32.02
N THR A 47 -0.96 72.29 -32.09
CA THR A 47 -1.31 71.62 -33.37
C THR A 47 -2.76 71.13 -33.50
N GLN A 48 -3.52 70.92 -32.40
CA GLN A 48 -4.83 70.24 -32.45
C GLN A 48 -5.91 70.85 -31.51
N GLN A 49 -5.96 72.17 -31.37
CA GLN A 49 -6.85 72.86 -30.41
C GLN A 49 -8.33 72.41 -30.49
N ASP A 50 -8.96 72.47 -31.67
CA ASP A 50 -10.39 72.17 -31.84
C ASP A 50 -10.73 70.70 -31.50
N ILE A 51 -9.90 69.76 -31.98
CA ILE A 51 -10.09 68.32 -31.78
C ILE A 51 -9.98 67.97 -30.29
N LEU A 52 -9.01 68.56 -29.60
CA LEU A 52 -8.75 68.32 -28.19
C LEU A 52 -9.84 68.95 -27.30
N GLN A 53 -10.30 70.16 -27.63
CA GLN A 53 -11.44 70.82 -26.97
C GLN A 53 -12.70 69.96 -27.04
N GLU A 54 -13.05 69.54 -28.26
CA GLU A 54 -14.24 68.74 -28.55
C GLU A 54 -14.20 67.36 -27.86
N SER A 55 -13.06 66.67 -27.92
CA SER A 55 -12.91 65.32 -27.38
C SER A 55 -13.11 65.28 -25.85
N ILE A 56 -12.54 66.24 -25.13
CA ILE A 56 -12.64 66.31 -23.66
C ILE A 56 -14.01 66.80 -23.23
N PHE A 57 -14.57 67.80 -23.92
CA PHE A 57 -15.93 68.27 -23.67
C PHE A 57 -16.95 67.13 -23.85
N SER A 58 -16.95 66.46 -25.00
CA SER A 58 -17.90 65.38 -25.30
C SER A 58 -17.73 64.16 -24.40
N ALA A 59 -16.50 63.77 -24.06
CA ALA A 59 -16.27 62.67 -23.12
C ALA A 59 -16.80 62.98 -21.72
N LEU A 60 -16.52 64.17 -21.17
CA LEU A 60 -17.01 64.56 -19.85
C LEU A 60 -18.53 64.79 -19.83
N TYR A 61 -19.10 65.38 -20.89
CA TYR A 61 -20.54 65.59 -21.04
C TYR A 61 -21.31 64.26 -21.02
N ALA A 62 -20.87 63.29 -21.84
CA ALA A 62 -21.49 61.97 -21.91
C ALA A 62 -21.41 61.21 -20.58
N ASP A 63 -20.29 61.34 -19.86
CA ASP A 63 -20.09 60.61 -18.61
C ASP A 63 -20.79 61.27 -17.40
N LEU A 64 -20.99 62.59 -17.43
CA LEU A 64 -21.89 63.31 -16.52
C LEU A 64 -23.35 62.87 -16.75
N GLY A 65 -23.81 62.82 -18.01
CA GLY A 65 -25.17 62.41 -18.38
C GLY A 65 -25.54 60.96 -18.01
N ARG A 66 -24.57 60.10 -17.70
CA ARG A 66 -24.80 58.75 -17.15
C ARG A 66 -25.13 58.74 -15.66
N THR A 67 -24.97 59.86 -14.96
CA THR A 67 -25.16 59.96 -13.51
C THR A 67 -26.61 60.35 -13.20
N LYS A 68 -27.39 59.46 -12.59
CA LYS A 68 -28.85 59.63 -12.38
C LYS A 68 -29.28 60.92 -11.65
N THR A 69 -28.40 61.51 -10.84
CA THR A 69 -28.66 62.72 -10.06
C THR A 69 -28.24 64.02 -10.76
N ILE A 70 -27.78 63.95 -12.01
CA ILE A 70 -27.20 65.07 -12.76
C ILE A 70 -27.90 65.22 -14.10
N HIS A 71 -28.16 66.47 -14.48
CA HIS A 71 -28.66 66.81 -15.80
C HIS A 71 -27.74 67.86 -16.43
N PRO A 72 -26.79 67.49 -17.30
CA PRO A 72 -26.01 68.50 -18.01
C PRO A 72 -26.95 69.38 -18.85
N VAL A 73 -26.72 70.69 -18.84
CA VAL A 73 -27.47 71.61 -19.72
C VAL A 73 -27.18 71.25 -21.18
N ASP A 74 -28.18 71.35 -22.03
CA ASP A 74 -28.06 71.08 -23.46
C ASP A 74 -26.82 71.73 -24.10
N ARG A 75 -26.06 70.92 -24.84
CA ARG A 75 -24.78 71.27 -25.44
C ARG A 75 -24.89 72.49 -26.36
N ASP A 76 -25.83 72.47 -27.30
CA ASP A 76 -25.98 73.53 -28.30
C ASP A 76 -26.41 74.85 -27.65
N THR A 77 -27.19 74.76 -26.57
CA THR A 77 -27.58 75.90 -25.73
C THR A 77 -26.37 76.52 -25.04
N ILE A 78 -25.45 75.73 -24.46
CA ILE A 78 -24.22 76.28 -23.86
C ILE A 78 -23.33 76.93 -24.93
N LEU A 79 -23.07 76.24 -26.04
CA LEU A 79 -22.16 76.74 -27.08
C LEU A 79 -22.65 78.09 -27.66
N LYS A 80 -23.97 78.27 -27.82
CA LYS A 80 -24.56 79.56 -28.24
C LYS A 80 -24.41 80.67 -27.21
N GLN A 81 -24.54 80.39 -25.92
CA GLN A 81 -24.43 81.40 -24.85
C GLN A 81 -22.98 81.79 -24.52
N VAL A 82 -22.01 80.95 -24.90
CA VAL A 82 -20.57 81.20 -24.72
C VAL A 82 -19.94 81.89 -25.94
N ALA A 83 -20.56 81.79 -27.13
CA ALA A 83 -20.03 82.33 -28.37
C ALA A 83 -19.65 83.82 -28.29
N GLY A 84 -18.38 84.14 -28.55
CA GLY A 84 -17.85 85.51 -28.50
C GLY A 84 -17.57 86.07 -27.10
N ARG A 85 -17.77 85.29 -26.03
CA ARG A 85 -17.42 85.65 -24.65
C ARG A 85 -16.10 84.95 -24.23
N PRO A 86 -15.25 85.56 -23.37
CA PRO A 86 -14.05 84.92 -22.87
C PRO A 86 -14.38 83.74 -21.95
N LEU A 87 -13.62 82.65 -22.03
CA LEU A 87 -13.78 81.45 -21.18
C LEU A 87 -13.19 81.68 -19.78
N ASN A 88 -13.87 82.48 -18.96
CA ASN A 88 -13.48 82.77 -17.58
C ASN A 88 -14.61 82.45 -16.57
N GLU A 89 -14.29 82.51 -15.27
CA GLU A 89 -15.25 82.16 -14.20
C GLU A 89 -16.49 83.08 -14.18
N GLU A 90 -16.35 84.32 -14.65
CA GLU A 90 -17.45 85.30 -14.77
C GLU A 90 -18.45 84.90 -15.88
N THR A 91 -17.96 84.57 -17.08
CA THR A 91 -18.77 84.02 -18.17
C THR A 91 -19.43 82.70 -17.75
N ALA A 92 -18.70 81.80 -17.08
CA ALA A 92 -19.27 80.53 -16.61
C ALA A 92 -20.42 80.75 -15.63
N LEU A 93 -20.29 81.69 -14.69
CA LEU A 93 -21.33 82.05 -13.74
C LEU A 93 -22.54 82.72 -14.44
N ALA A 94 -22.30 83.58 -15.44
CA ALA A 94 -23.35 84.21 -16.24
C ALA A 94 -24.16 83.17 -17.03
N VAL A 95 -23.48 82.34 -17.82
CA VAL A 95 -24.10 81.29 -18.66
C VAL A 95 -24.86 80.28 -17.80
N ALA A 96 -24.35 79.92 -16.63
CA ALA A 96 -25.04 79.01 -15.72
C ALA A 96 -26.30 79.63 -15.11
N LYS A 97 -26.31 80.95 -14.82
CA LYS A 97 -27.53 81.68 -14.41
C LYS A 97 -28.54 81.76 -15.56
N GLU A 98 -28.09 82.13 -16.76
CA GLU A 98 -28.92 82.24 -17.98
C GLU A 98 -29.57 80.89 -18.36
N THR A 99 -28.94 79.76 -18.05
CA THR A 99 -29.44 78.41 -18.35
C THR A 99 -30.12 77.68 -17.18
N GLY A 100 -30.21 78.33 -16.00
CA GLY A 100 -30.82 77.74 -14.80
C GLY A 100 -30.04 76.56 -14.22
N ALA A 101 -28.72 76.53 -14.40
CA ALA A 101 -27.84 75.55 -13.79
C ALA A 101 -27.50 75.91 -12.33
N LEU A 102 -27.40 74.90 -11.47
CA LEU A 102 -26.97 75.05 -10.08
C LEU A 102 -25.44 75.11 -9.95
N TYR A 103 -24.73 74.54 -10.92
CA TYR A 103 -23.28 74.49 -10.98
C TYR A 103 -22.79 74.77 -12.41
N ALA A 104 -21.68 75.47 -12.54
CA ALA A 104 -20.93 75.58 -13.80
C ALA A 104 -19.65 74.76 -13.69
N ILE A 105 -19.25 74.05 -14.75
CA ILE A 105 -17.92 73.47 -14.89
C ILE A 105 -17.17 74.28 -15.94
N ILE A 106 -15.99 74.77 -15.57
CA ILE A 106 -15.03 75.42 -16.45
C ILE A 106 -13.65 74.81 -16.22
N GLY A 107 -12.79 74.86 -17.23
CA GLY A 107 -11.45 74.31 -17.13
C GLY A 107 -10.58 74.67 -18.32
N SER A 108 -9.33 74.22 -18.26
CA SER A 108 -8.38 74.27 -19.36
C SER A 108 -7.75 72.90 -19.64
N VAL A 109 -7.27 72.75 -20.86
CA VAL A 109 -6.52 71.58 -21.33
C VAL A 109 -5.19 72.08 -21.86
N SER A 110 -4.10 71.46 -21.41
CA SER A 110 -2.75 71.74 -21.91
C SER A 110 -2.14 70.47 -22.49
N GLU A 111 -1.56 70.58 -23.68
CA GLU A 111 -0.92 69.47 -24.40
C GLU A 111 0.59 69.71 -24.52
N PHE A 112 1.38 68.76 -24.04
CA PHE A 112 2.84 68.79 -24.07
C PHE A 112 3.38 67.46 -24.62
N GLY A 113 3.57 67.41 -25.94
CA GLY A 113 3.92 66.17 -26.64
C GLY A 113 2.76 65.17 -26.57
N GLU A 114 3.02 63.95 -26.11
CA GLU A 114 1.95 62.97 -25.84
C GLU A 114 1.17 63.22 -24.54
N LEU A 115 1.64 64.12 -23.66
CA LEU A 115 1.03 64.33 -22.35
C LEU A 115 -0.12 65.34 -22.46
N ILE A 116 -1.32 64.94 -22.04
CA ILE A 116 -2.48 65.83 -21.91
C ILE A 116 -2.78 66.00 -20.44
N SER A 117 -2.90 67.25 -19.99
CA SER A 117 -3.35 67.63 -18.65
C SER A 117 -4.66 68.42 -18.74
N VAL A 118 -5.60 68.11 -17.85
CA VAL A 118 -6.90 68.79 -17.77
C VAL A 118 -7.10 69.31 -16.34
N ASP A 119 -7.23 70.63 -16.24
CA ASP A 119 -7.61 71.35 -15.03
C ASP A 119 -9.09 71.70 -15.13
N ALA A 120 -9.90 71.36 -14.12
CA ALA A 120 -11.30 71.75 -14.05
C ALA A 120 -11.68 72.28 -12.67
N LYS A 121 -12.66 73.19 -12.65
CA LYS A 121 -13.29 73.71 -11.43
C LYS A 121 -14.81 73.66 -11.57
N ILE A 122 -15.49 73.47 -10.44
CA ILE A 122 -16.94 73.73 -10.34
C ILE A 122 -17.16 75.07 -9.67
N ILE A 123 -18.07 75.87 -10.21
CA ILE A 123 -18.59 77.09 -9.58
C ILE A 123 -19.99 76.78 -9.03
N ASP A 124 -20.22 77.01 -7.74
CA ASP A 124 -21.57 76.97 -7.16
C ASP A 124 -22.28 78.29 -7.49
N VAL A 125 -23.31 78.21 -8.34
CA VAL A 125 -23.97 79.39 -8.92
C VAL A 125 -24.73 80.21 -7.87
N ARG A 126 -25.16 79.58 -6.77
CA ARG A 126 -25.85 80.25 -5.66
C ARG A 126 -24.89 80.99 -4.75
N LYS A 127 -23.65 80.49 -4.61
CA LYS A 127 -22.59 81.12 -3.82
C LYS A 127 -21.72 82.08 -4.63
N GLY A 128 -21.75 81.99 -5.96
CA GLY A 128 -20.89 82.77 -6.86
C GLY A 128 -19.41 82.45 -6.70
N GLN A 129 -19.07 81.25 -6.23
CA GLN A 129 -17.71 80.88 -5.82
C GLN A 129 -17.24 79.60 -6.52
N ALA A 130 -16.03 79.64 -7.08
CA ALA A 130 -15.33 78.46 -7.56
C ALA A 130 -14.85 77.58 -6.38
N LEU A 131 -15.17 76.29 -6.45
CA LEU A 131 -14.63 75.25 -5.59
C LEU A 131 -13.17 74.94 -5.97
N PRO A 132 -12.34 74.41 -5.05
CA PRO A 132 -10.97 74.01 -5.35
C PRO A 132 -10.89 73.09 -6.56
N GLY A 133 -9.98 73.42 -7.48
CA GLY A 133 -9.81 72.70 -8.74
C GLY A 133 -9.45 71.22 -8.56
N VAL A 134 -9.64 70.50 -9.65
CA VAL A 134 -9.26 69.09 -9.82
C VAL A 134 -8.44 68.96 -11.09
N PHE A 135 -7.45 68.09 -11.05
CA PHE A 135 -6.40 67.97 -12.06
C PHE A 135 -6.25 66.50 -12.44
N VAL A 136 -6.29 66.21 -13.73
CA VAL A 136 -6.03 64.86 -14.26
C VAL A 136 -5.02 64.92 -15.40
N GLN A 137 -4.20 63.87 -15.51
CA GLN A 137 -3.24 63.69 -16.59
C GLN A 137 -3.43 62.34 -17.28
N GLY A 138 -3.10 62.30 -18.57
CA GLY A 138 -3.14 61.11 -19.41
C GLY A 138 -2.18 61.24 -20.59
N ARG A 139 -2.18 60.22 -21.45
CA ARG A 139 -1.39 60.21 -22.69
C ARG A 139 -2.30 60.04 -23.90
N GLY A 140 -2.11 60.89 -24.90
CA GLY A 140 -2.81 60.86 -26.19
C GLY A 140 -4.34 60.99 -26.11
N LEU A 141 -4.97 61.13 -27.28
CA LEU A 141 -6.42 61.26 -27.40
C LEU A 141 -7.17 60.02 -26.87
N GLU A 142 -6.57 58.82 -26.99
CA GLU A 142 -7.15 57.57 -26.47
C GLU A 142 -7.30 57.55 -24.94
N GLY A 143 -6.50 58.34 -24.21
CA GLY A 143 -6.58 58.46 -22.75
C GLY A 143 -7.75 59.31 -22.26
N ILE A 144 -8.41 60.08 -23.14
CA ILE A 144 -9.44 61.07 -22.78
C ILE A 144 -10.65 60.46 -22.04
N PRO A 145 -11.24 59.32 -22.44
CA PRO A 145 -12.38 58.73 -21.71
C PRO A 145 -12.04 58.37 -20.25
N ALA A 146 -10.82 57.86 -20.01
CA ALA A 146 -10.36 57.53 -18.66
C ALA A 146 -10.09 58.79 -17.81
N MET A 147 -9.55 59.85 -18.42
CA MET A 147 -9.43 61.15 -17.77
C MET A 147 -10.80 61.74 -17.43
N ALA A 148 -11.75 61.74 -18.38
CA ALA A 148 -13.11 62.24 -18.19
C ALA A 148 -13.85 61.51 -17.04
N SER A 149 -13.75 60.19 -16.95
CA SER A 149 -14.37 59.44 -15.85
C SER A 149 -13.74 59.74 -14.48
N ARG A 150 -12.42 60.00 -14.40
CA ARG A 150 -11.75 60.42 -13.15
C ARG A 150 -12.14 61.85 -12.78
N LEU A 151 -12.08 62.75 -13.77
CA LEU A 151 -12.42 64.15 -13.63
C LEU A 151 -13.86 64.30 -13.15
N LYS A 152 -14.82 63.58 -13.75
CA LYS A 152 -16.18 63.43 -13.23
C LYS A 152 -16.17 63.01 -11.76
N GLY A 153 -15.52 61.89 -11.42
CA GLY A 153 -15.48 61.37 -10.04
C GLY A 153 -15.03 62.42 -9.02
N ASP A 154 -13.94 63.13 -9.30
CA ASP A 154 -13.40 64.16 -8.42
C ASP A 154 -14.23 65.45 -8.41
N LEU A 155 -14.82 65.86 -9.54
CA LEU A 155 -15.78 66.97 -9.62
C LEU A 155 -17.04 66.68 -8.79
N LEU A 156 -17.60 65.47 -8.89
CA LEU A 156 -18.81 65.07 -8.19
C LEU A 156 -18.60 64.89 -6.68
N LEU A 157 -17.38 64.50 -6.27
CA LEU A 157 -16.95 64.55 -4.87
C LEU A 157 -17.00 65.98 -4.29
N ARG A 158 -16.66 67.02 -5.07
CA ARG A 158 -16.70 68.42 -4.60
C ARG A 158 -18.13 68.94 -4.32
N ILE A 159 -19.14 68.42 -5.01
CA ILE A 159 -20.55 68.81 -4.83
C ILE A 159 -21.37 67.83 -3.98
N GLY A 160 -20.73 66.82 -3.37
CA GLY A 160 -21.33 65.89 -2.42
C GLY A 160 -22.18 64.79 -3.03
N GLU A 161 -22.08 64.55 -4.34
CA GLU A 161 -22.90 63.57 -5.08
C GLU A 161 -22.43 62.11 -4.92
N VAL A 162 -21.19 61.91 -4.50
CA VAL A 162 -20.59 60.60 -4.24
C VAL A 162 -19.83 60.63 -2.92
N GLN A 163 -19.97 59.58 -2.13
CA GLN A 163 -19.34 59.46 -0.80
C GLN A 163 -18.23 58.40 -0.86
N ARG A 164 -17.11 58.66 -0.17
CA ARG A 164 -16.02 57.68 -0.02
C ARG A 164 -16.25 56.80 1.21
N ILE A 165 -15.78 55.56 1.13
CA ILE A 165 -15.80 54.60 2.25
C ILE A 165 -14.66 54.94 3.21
N VAL A 166 -14.99 55.34 4.43
CA VAL A 166 -14.04 55.77 5.47
C VAL A 166 -13.47 54.58 6.23
N ARG A 167 -14.33 53.58 6.50
CA ARG A 167 -13.99 52.38 7.26
C ARG A 167 -14.92 51.22 6.88
N VAL A 168 -14.39 50.00 6.95
CA VAL A 168 -15.16 48.75 6.83
C VAL A 168 -14.95 47.98 8.14
N ASP A 169 -16.03 47.70 8.84
CA ASP A 169 -16.05 46.99 10.12
C ASP A 169 -16.75 45.63 9.97
N PHE A 170 -16.34 44.64 10.77
CA PHE A 170 -16.98 43.33 10.84
C PHE A 170 -17.43 43.07 12.28
N LYS A 171 -18.65 42.55 12.47
CA LYS A 171 -19.22 42.24 13.78
C LYS A 171 -19.92 40.88 13.76
N GLY A 172 -19.78 40.12 14.85
CA GLY A 172 -20.41 38.81 15.05
C GLY A 172 -19.52 37.62 14.68
N ASN A 173 -18.46 37.84 13.91
CA ASN A 173 -17.35 36.90 13.78
C ASN A 173 -16.51 36.83 15.08
N GLN A 174 -16.03 35.63 15.39
CA GLN A 174 -15.25 35.30 16.58
C GLN A 174 -14.18 34.24 16.28
N LYS A 175 -14.54 33.19 15.52
CA LYS A 175 -13.62 32.10 15.12
C LYS A 175 -13.00 32.37 13.76
N ILE A 176 -13.67 33.12 12.88
CA ILE A 176 -13.12 33.61 11.61
C ILE A 176 -12.56 35.02 11.81
N GLU A 177 -11.28 35.22 11.56
CA GLU A 177 -10.66 36.55 11.67
C GLU A 177 -11.22 37.52 10.62
N SER A 178 -11.41 38.78 11.01
CA SER A 178 -11.84 39.85 10.11
C SER A 178 -10.88 40.08 8.95
N SER A 179 -9.60 39.73 9.12
CA SER A 179 -8.55 39.74 8.09
C SER A 179 -8.88 38.82 6.90
N ALA A 180 -9.35 37.59 7.17
CA ALA A 180 -9.71 36.61 6.15
C ALA A 180 -10.99 36.99 5.40
N ILE A 181 -11.92 37.67 6.08
CA ILE A 181 -13.16 38.19 5.49
C ILE A 181 -12.85 39.41 4.60
N ALA A 182 -11.93 40.27 5.03
CA ALA A 182 -11.45 41.41 4.25
C ALA A 182 -10.76 41.02 2.93
N GLN A 183 -10.22 39.81 2.80
CA GLN A 183 -9.58 39.32 1.57
C GLN A 183 -10.56 38.91 0.46
N VAL A 184 -11.83 38.62 0.78
CA VAL A 184 -12.82 38.15 -0.20
C VAL A 184 -13.77 39.25 -0.70
N ILE A 185 -13.72 40.44 -0.09
CA ILE A 185 -14.54 41.59 -0.47
C ILE A 185 -13.77 42.56 -1.37
N LYS A 186 -14.51 43.31 -2.21
CA LYS A 186 -13.97 44.35 -3.09
C LYS A 186 -13.96 45.73 -2.45
N ILE A 187 -14.90 46.01 -1.55
CA ILE A 187 -14.99 47.30 -0.86
C ILE A 187 -13.84 47.43 0.14
N ALA A 188 -13.00 48.43 -0.10
CA ALA A 188 -11.94 48.87 0.81
C ALA A 188 -12.08 50.36 1.16
N ARG A 189 -11.35 50.75 2.22
CA ARG A 189 -11.21 52.15 2.64
C ARG A 189 -10.66 53.00 1.49
N GLY A 190 -11.33 54.12 1.21
CA GLY A 190 -10.98 55.06 0.15
C GLY A 190 -11.71 54.84 -1.17
N ASN A 191 -12.38 53.71 -1.38
CA ASN A 191 -13.22 53.51 -2.57
C ASN A 191 -14.48 54.41 -2.53
N VAL A 192 -15.11 54.60 -3.69
CA VAL A 192 -16.44 55.24 -3.79
C VAL A 192 -17.50 54.23 -3.35
N TYR A 193 -18.48 54.66 -2.57
CA TYR A 193 -19.58 53.81 -2.13
C TYR A 193 -20.46 53.38 -3.31
N SER A 194 -20.81 52.09 -3.35
CA SER A 194 -21.57 51.44 -4.42
C SER A 194 -22.40 50.29 -3.85
N GLU A 195 -23.73 50.36 -4.01
CA GLU A 195 -24.65 49.29 -3.57
C GLU A 195 -24.45 47.98 -4.35
N SER A 196 -24.03 48.07 -5.60
CA SER A 196 -23.75 46.90 -6.46
C SER A 196 -22.57 46.09 -5.90
N ASP A 197 -21.50 46.78 -5.50
CA ASP A 197 -20.32 46.13 -4.93
C ASP A 197 -20.63 45.57 -3.54
N LEU A 198 -21.44 46.27 -2.74
CA LEU A 198 -21.90 45.80 -1.43
C LEU A 198 -22.71 44.49 -1.53
N SER A 199 -23.61 44.39 -2.52
CA SER A 199 -24.36 43.15 -2.80
C SER A 199 -23.45 42.02 -3.29
N GLY A 200 -22.40 42.35 -4.06
CA GLY A 200 -21.37 41.40 -4.48
C GLY A 200 -20.58 40.84 -3.30
N ASP A 201 -20.19 41.71 -2.37
CA ASP A 201 -19.38 41.37 -1.20
C ASP A 201 -20.16 40.54 -0.17
N ILE A 202 -21.45 40.83 0.07
CA ILE A 202 -22.34 39.98 0.88
C ILE A 202 -22.36 38.54 0.32
N LYS A 203 -22.49 38.39 -1.00
CA LYS A 203 -22.47 37.07 -1.67
C LYS A 203 -21.10 36.40 -1.56
N ALA A 204 -20.00 37.15 -1.64
CA ALA A 204 -18.65 36.62 -1.49
C ALA A 204 -18.41 36.06 -0.08
N ILE A 205 -18.80 36.80 0.96
CA ILE A 205 -18.70 36.36 2.36
C ILE A 205 -19.58 35.13 2.60
N TYR A 206 -20.84 35.13 2.14
CA TYR A 206 -21.72 33.96 2.29
C TYR A 206 -21.15 32.71 1.59
N LYS A 207 -20.52 32.88 0.42
CA LYS A 207 -19.86 31.80 -0.33
C LYS A 207 -18.64 31.20 0.39
N MET A 208 -18.09 31.86 1.42
CA MET A 208 -17.06 31.24 2.29
C MET A 208 -17.61 30.03 3.08
N GLY A 209 -18.93 29.92 3.26
CA GLY A 209 -19.60 28.78 3.89
C GLY A 209 -19.58 28.77 5.43
N TYR A 210 -18.90 29.74 6.07
CA TYR A 210 -18.74 29.82 7.54
C TYR A 210 -19.87 30.57 8.26
N PHE A 211 -20.84 31.15 7.55
CA PHE A 211 -21.88 32.01 8.12
C PHE A 211 -23.29 31.51 7.74
N ASP A 212 -24.22 31.50 8.70
CA ASP A 212 -25.65 31.20 8.48
C ASP A 212 -26.42 32.44 7.97
N ASP A 213 -25.98 33.64 8.36
CA ASP A 213 -26.56 34.92 7.91
C ASP A 213 -25.43 35.95 7.74
N VAL A 214 -25.55 36.78 6.69
CA VAL A 214 -24.60 37.83 6.32
C VAL A 214 -25.40 39.06 5.89
N LYS A 215 -25.33 40.11 6.68
CA LYS A 215 -25.95 41.42 6.41
C LYS A 215 -24.88 42.50 6.37
N ALA A 216 -25.21 43.62 5.75
CA ALA A 216 -24.36 44.81 5.80
C ALA A 216 -25.21 46.06 6.07
N GLU A 217 -24.71 46.93 6.94
CA GLU A 217 -25.28 48.23 7.25
C GLU A 217 -24.33 49.32 6.75
N ALA A 218 -24.85 50.28 5.98
CA ALA A 218 -24.10 51.45 5.54
C ALA A 218 -24.59 52.67 6.34
N SER A 219 -23.66 53.33 7.05
CA SER A 219 -23.93 54.52 7.85
C SER A 219 -23.17 55.72 7.28
N THR A 220 -23.89 56.76 6.86
CA THR A 220 -23.29 58.02 6.44
C THR A 220 -22.83 58.83 7.66
N THR A 221 -21.57 59.26 7.62
CA THR A 221 -20.94 60.15 8.61
C THR A 221 -20.45 61.43 7.92
N PRO A 222 -20.11 62.50 8.66
CA PRO A 222 -19.54 63.73 8.07
C PRO A 222 -18.24 63.51 7.28
N GLU A 223 -17.53 62.39 7.52
CA GLU A 223 -16.27 62.04 6.85
C GLU A 223 -16.48 61.12 5.62
N GLY A 224 -17.68 60.55 5.45
CA GLY A 224 -18.04 59.59 4.41
C GLY A 224 -18.84 58.38 4.93
N VAL A 225 -18.90 57.28 4.18
CA VAL A 225 -19.66 56.07 4.54
C VAL A 225 -18.82 55.11 5.38
N VAL A 226 -19.39 54.59 6.46
CA VAL A 226 -18.88 53.43 7.20
C VAL A 226 -19.76 52.23 6.88
N ILE A 227 -19.16 51.10 6.48
CA ILE A 227 -19.87 49.86 6.21
C ILE A 227 -19.58 48.87 7.34
N THR A 228 -20.62 48.32 7.96
CA THR A 228 -20.51 47.26 8.98
C THR A 228 -21.15 45.98 8.47
N PHE A 229 -20.35 44.91 8.31
CA PHE A 229 -20.88 43.57 8.05
C PHE A 229 -21.31 42.91 9.37
N LEU A 230 -22.57 42.50 9.45
CA LEU A 230 -23.15 41.74 10.55
C LEU A 230 -23.19 40.25 10.18
N LEU A 231 -22.51 39.42 10.96
CA LEU A 231 -22.19 38.04 10.61
C LEU A 231 -22.67 37.07 11.69
N VAL A 232 -23.45 36.08 11.30
CA VAL A 232 -23.83 34.95 12.18
C VAL A 232 -22.99 33.74 11.79
N GLU A 233 -21.89 33.49 12.51
CA GLU A 233 -21.06 32.30 12.30
C GLU A 233 -21.82 30.99 12.56
N LYS A 234 -21.60 30.00 11.69
CA LYS A 234 -22.11 28.64 11.87
C LYS A 234 -21.44 27.97 13.07
N ALA A 235 -22.20 27.15 13.78
CA ALA A 235 -21.64 26.32 14.84
C ALA A 235 -20.64 25.31 14.29
N LEU A 236 -19.48 25.19 14.96
CA LEU A 236 -18.47 24.20 14.62
C LEU A 236 -18.66 22.92 15.43
N ILE A 237 -18.23 21.79 14.87
CA ILE A 237 -18.21 20.50 15.57
C ILE A 237 -17.09 20.53 16.61
N SER A 238 -17.43 20.68 17.88
CA SER A 238 -16.45 20.69 18.97
C SER A 238 -15.97 19.28 19.31
N GLN A 239 -16.87 18.28 19.24
CA GLN A 239 -16.60 16.91 19.65
C GLN A 239 -17.46 15.91 18.87
N ILE A 240 -16.86 14.78 18.47
CA ILE A 240 -17.56 13.58 18.03
C ILE A 240 -17.39 12.52 19.12
N GLN A 241 -18.51 12.00 19.62
CA GLN A 241 -18.59 11.01 20.68
C GLN A 241 -19.31 9.77 20.18
N PHE A 242 -18.74 8.60 20.45
CA PHE A 242 -19.35 7.30 20.16
C PHE A 242 -19.80 6.67 21.46
N THR A 243 -20.91 5.93 21.39
CA THR A 243 -21.48 5.17 22.50
C THR A 243 -21.98 3.82 21.99
N GLY A 244 -21.79 2.77 22.78
CA GLY A 244 -22.21 1.40 22.42
C GLY A 244 -21.27 0.64 21.49
N ASN A 245 -20.19 1.25 20.99
CA ASN A 245 -19.14 0.56 20.25
C ASN A 245 -18.25 -0.26 21.22
N LYS A 246 -18.24 -1.59 21.06
CA LYS A 246 -17.36 -2.53 21.78
C LYS A 246 -16.48 -3.33 20.84
N VAL A 247 -16.90 -3.49 19.58
CA VAL A 247 -16.21 -4.28 18.55
C VAL A 247 -15.17 -3.43 17.81
N LEU A 248 -15.51 -2.17 17.52
CA LEU A 248 -14.65 -1.21 16.84
C LEU A 248 -14.23 -0.12 17.81
N ASP A 249 -12.93 0.19 17.82
CA ASP A 249 -12.42 1.27 18.65
C ASP A 249 -12.83 2.65 18.09
N LYS A 250 -12.67 3.68 18.91
CA LYS A 250 -13.12 5.03 18.56
C LYS A 250 -12.33 5.63 17.39
N ASP A 251 -11.06 5.27 17.26
CA ASP A 251 -10.16 5.89 16.30
C ASP A 251 -10.30 5.24 14.90
N GLU A 252 -10.58 3.94 14.82
CA GLU A 252 -11.01 3.24 13.59
C GLU A 252 -12.32 3.85 13.06
N LEU A 253 -13.31 4.09 13.94
CA LEU A 253 -14.56 4.76 13.59
C LEU A 253 -14.31 6.20 13.10
N LEU A 254 -13.54 7.01 13.84
CA LEU A 254 -13.19 8.38 13.44
C LEU A 254 -12.41 8.45 12.12
N ALA A 255 -11.48 7.53 11.87
CA ALA A 255 -10.68 7.49 10.66
C ALA A 255 -11.52 7.22 9.39
N SER A 256 -12.62 6.48 9.53
CA SER A 256 -13.56 6.22 8.42
C SER A 256 -14.49 7.40 8.08
N MET A 257 -14.63 8.37 8.99
CA MET A 257 -15.47 9.55 8.79
C MET A 257 -14.76 10.65 7.99
N SER A 258 -15.51 11.31 7.09
CA SER A 258 -15.08 12.52 6.39
C SER A 258 -15.30 13.79 7.22
N VAL A 259 -16.29 13.79 8.12
CA VAL A 259 -16.60 14.88 9.04
C VAL A 259 -15.59 14.89 10.21
N LYS A 260 -14.94 16.03 10.44
CA LYS A 260 -13.94 16.18 11.51
C LYS A 260 -14.32 17.29 12.49
N THR A 261 -13.77 17.23 13.70
CA THR A 261 -13.85 18.32 14.68
C THR A 261 -13.24 19.62 14.13
N ARG A 262 -13.72 20.76 14.62
CA ARG A 262 -13.40 22.14 14.17
C ARG A 262 -13.86 22.48 12.75
N GLN A 263 -14.70 21.66 12.13
CA GLN A 263 -15.37 21.96 10.86
C GLN A 263 -16.83 22.38 11.09
N VAL A 264 -17.39 23.11 10.12
CA VAL A 264 -18.85 23.36 10.04
C VAL A 264 -19.56 22.03 9.80
N LEU A 265 -20.66 21.78 10.51
CA LEU A 265 -21.48 20.59 10.29
C LEU A 265 -22.12 20.61 8.90
N ASN A 266 -21.84 19.58 8.10
CA ASN A 266 -22.55 19.28 6.87
C ASN A 266 -23.38 17.99 7.09
N ALA A 267 -24.71 18.11 6.99
CA ALA A 267 -25.63 17.02 7.27
C ALA A 267 -25.55 15.87 6.25
N GLU A 268 -25.30 16.17 4.97
CA GLU A 268 -25.14 15.16 3.91
C GLU A 268 -23.88 14.32 4.13
N LYS A 269 -22.75 14.97 4.46
CA LYS A 269 -21.50 14.28 4.80
C LYS A 269 -21.65 13.44 6.06
N LEU A 270 -22.34 13.95 7.09
CA LEU A 270 -22.61 13.17 8.30
C LEU A 270 -23.47 11.94 7.98
N ALA A 271 -24.55 12.09 7.20
CA ALA A 271 -25.39 10.96 6.79
C ALA A 271 -24.61 9.92 5.97
N ALA A 272 -23.77 10.37 5.03
CA ALA A 272 -22.88 9.49 4.26
C ALA A 272 -21.86 8.77 5.15
N ASP A 273 -21.31 9.44 6.17
CA ASP A 273 -20.41 8.82 7.14
C ASP A 273 -21.12 7.79 8.03
N ILE A 274 -22.36 8.05 8.48
CA ILE A 274 -23.16 7.03 9.19
C ILE A 274 -23.40 5.79 8.30
N ALA A 275 -23.66 5.97 7.00
CA ALA A 275 -23.79 4.86 6.06
C ALA A 275 -22.48 4.08 5.86
N LYS A 276 -21.31 4.76 5.83
CA LYS A 276 -19.99 4.11 5.83
C LYS A 276 -19.76 3.32 7.12
N LEU A 277 -20.05 3.91 8.28
CA LEU A 277 -19.92 3.23 9.57
C LEU A 277 -20.77 1.96 9.61
N LYS A 278 -22.02 2.01 9.10
CA LYS A 278 -22.86 0.81 8.97
C LYS A 278 -22.20 -0.23 8.08
N THR A 279 -21.66 0.18 6.93
CA THR A 279 -20.94 -0.70 6.00
C THR A 279 -19.68 -1.33 6.64
N LEU A 280 -18.98 -0.60 7.51
CA LEU A 280 -17.82 -1.08 8.26
C LEU A 280 -18.22 -2.17 9.29
N TYR A 281 -19.35 -1.98 10.00
CA TYR A 281 -19.91 -2.99 10.89
C TYR A 281 -20.43 -4.22 10.13
N GLU A 282 -21.11 -4.04 8.99
CA GLU A 282 -21.49 -5.12 8.06
C GLU A 282 -20.25 -5.95 7.64
N GLY A 283 -19.15 -5.28 7.26
CA GLY A 283 -17.89 -5.93 6.90
C GLY A 283 -17.23 -6.75 8.03
N LYS A 284 -17.58 -6.49 9.30
CA LYS A 284 -17.12 -7.27 10.47
C LYS A 284 -18.17 -8.30 10.94
N GLY A 285 -19.29 -8.42 10.22
CA GLY A 285 -20.34 -9.42 10.42
C GLY A 285 -21.54 -8.95 11.23
N TYR A 286 -21.59 -7.66 11.58
CA TYR A 286 -22.65 -7.04 12.38
C TYR A 286 -23.68 -6.39 11.45
N TYR A 287 -24.32 -7.19 10.60
CA TYR A 287 -25.29 -6.72 9.60
C TYR A 287 -26.54 -6.08 10.22
N ASN A 288 -26.91 -6.54 11.41
CA ASN A 288 -28.02 -6.00 12.19
C ASN A 288 -27.60 -4.81 13.07
N ALA A 289 -26.42 -4.21 12.84
CA ALA A 289 -25.99 -3.04 13.60
C ALA A 289 -26.84 -1.81 13.27
N GLU A 290 -27.41 -1.19 14.30
CA GLU A 290 -28.14 0.07 14.18
C GLU A 290 -27.24 1.23 14.62
N ILE A 291 -27.07 2.22 13.75
CA ILE A 291 -26.28 3.41 14.03
C ILE A 291 -27.19 4.63 13.93
N THR A 292 -27.39 5.28 15.06
CA THR A 292 -28.17 6.53 15.17
C THR A 292 -27.24 7.66 15.56
N TYR A 293 -27.63 8.91 15.27
CA TYR A 293 -26.87 10.08 15.68
C TYR A 293 -27.78 11.16 16.25
N LYS A 294 -27.23 11.96 17.17
CA LYS A 294 -27.84 13.16 17.71
C LYS A 294 -26.87 14.33 17.59
N VAL A 295 -27.42 15.51 17.31
CA VAL A 295 -26.69 16.75 17.17
C VAL A 295 -27.09 17.64 18.36
N GLU A 296 -26.18 17.81 19.31
CA GLU A 296 -26.41 18.51 20.57
C GLU A 296 -25.68 19.86 20.58
N LYS A 297 -26.30 20.89 21.17
CA LYS A 297 -25.60 22.16 21.42
C LYS A 297 -24.60 21.97 22.57
N ALA A 298 -23.34 22.30 22.31
CA ALA A 298 -22.22 22.20 23.26
C ALA A 298 -21.66 23.59 23.65
N GLY A 299 -22.48 24.64 23.50
CA GLY A 299 -22.16 26.05 23.67
C GLY A 299 -23.08 26.91 22.80
N GLU A 300 -22.90 28.23 22.78
CA GLU A 300 -23.67 29.11 21.89
C GLU A 300 -23.33 28.91 20.40
N LYS A 301 -22.07 28.57 20.08
CA LYS A 301 -21.54 28.36 18.72
C LYS A 301 -20.74 27.06 18.55
N ASP A 302 -21.05 26.06 19.37
CA ASP A 302 -20.40 24.75 19.33
C ASP A 302 -21.43 23.61 19.34
N THR A 303 -21.12 22.55 18.61
CA THR A 303 -22.00 21.41 18.39
C THR A 303 -21.26 20.10 18.69
N ARG A 304 -21.88 19.24 19.51
CA ARG A 304 -21.43 17.86 19.74
C ARG A 304 -22.24 16.92 18.85
N ILE A 305 -21.56 15.98 18.20
CA ILE A 305 -22.19 14.86 17.51
C ILE A 305 -22.07 13.64 18.43
N VAL A 306 -23.20 13.06 18.82
CA VAL A 306 -23.26 11.81 19.59
C VAL A 306 -23.76 10.71 18.65
N VAL A 307 -22.88 9.77 18.31
CA VAL A 307 -23.20 8.57 17.54
C VAL A 307 -23.47 7.43 18.53
N ALA A 308 -24.66 6.85 18.46
CA ALA A 308 -25.07 5.72 19.28
C ALA A 308 -25.19 4.47 18.40
N VAL A 309 -24.35 3.48 18.70
CA VAL A 309 -24.25 2.20 17.99
C VAL A 309 -24.90 1.11 18.84
N GLN A 310 -25.82 0.35 18.24
CA GLN A 310 -26.29 -0.93 18.77
C GLN A 310 -25.75 -2.02 17.85
N GLU A 311 -24.65 -2.66 18.25
CA GLU A 311 -23.90 -3.59 17.38
C GLU A 311 -24.69 -4.87 17.05
N ASN A 312 -25.58 -5.29 17.96
CA ASN A 312 -26.35 -6.54 17.89
C ASN A 312 -25.45 -7.79 17.73
N LYS A 313 -26.04 -8.96 17.44
CA LYS A 313 -25.27 -10.21 17.30
C LYS A 313 -24.61 -10.27 15.92
N LYS A 314 -23.35 -10.73 15.88
CA LYS A 314 -22.65 -11.13 14.65
C LYS A 314 -23.42 -12.28 13.98
N ILE A 315 -23.65 -12.18 12.67
CA ILE A 315 -24.25 -13.23 11.85
C ILE A 315 -23.30 -13.66 10.74
N PHE A 316 -23.45 -14.89 10.27
CA PHE A 316 -22.56 -15.53 9.29
C PHE A 316 -23.35 -15.99 8.05
N VAL A 317 -22.64 -16.33 6.98
CA VAL A 317 -23.21 -16.97 5.79
C VAL A 317 -23.65 -18.38 6.15
N GLU A 318 -24.96 -18.58 6.21
CA GLU A 318 -25.58 -19.86 6.54
C GLU A 318 -25.72 -20.74 5.30
N ARG A 319 -26.05 -20.14 4.15
CA ARG A 319 -26.21 -20.87 2.88
C ARG A 319 -25.82 -20.06 1.66
N ILE A 320 -25.06 -20.67 0.77
CA ILE A 320 -24.81 -20.24 -0.60
C ILE A 320 -25.54 -21.22 -1.53
N SER A 321 -26.33 -20.66 -2.45
CA SER A 321 -27.16 -21.39 -3.41
C SER A 321 -26.99 -20.82 -4.81
N PHE A 322 -27.28 -21.64 -5.81
CA PHE A 322 -27.22 -21.26 -7.22
C PHE A 322 -28.54 -21.64 -7.87
N GLU A 323 -28.96 -20.86 -8.86
CA GLU A 323 -30.18 -21.09 -9.63
C GLU A 323 -29.83 -21.11 -11.11
N GLY A 324 -30.37 -22.08 -11.85
CA GLY A 324 -30.11 -22.25 -13.29
C GLY A 324 -28.83 -23.03 -13.65
N ASN A 325 -28.00 -23.42 -12.67
CA ASN A 325 -26.93 -24.39 -12.90
C ASN A 325 -27.51 -25.80 -13.17
N GLN A 326 -27.05 -26.46 -14.23
CA GLN A 326 -27.52 -27.77 -14.68
C GLN A 326 -26.36 -28.73 -14.91
N THR A 327 -25.27 -28.24 -15.51
CA THR A 327 -24.07 -29.06 -15.80
C THR A 327 -23.22 -29.26 -14.55
N PHE A 328 -23.06 -28.23 -13.72
CA PHE A 328 -22.22 -28.27 -12.53
C PHE A 328 -23.04 -28.30 -11.25
N THR A 329 -22.58 -29.08 -10.27
CA THR A 329 -23.21 -29.12 -8.95
C THR A 329 -22.89 -27.85 -8.16
N ALA A 330 -23.79 -27.46 -7.26
CA ALA A 330 -23.55 -26.35 -6.33
C ALA A 330 -22.27 -26.53 -5.50
N LYS A 331 -21.83 -27.78 -5.25
CA LYS A 331 -20.58 -28.09 -4.54
C LYS A 331 -19.33 -27.76 -5.38
N GLU A 332 -19.38 -27.95 -6.69
CA GLU A 332 -18.27 -27.60 -7.59
C GLU A 332 -18.16 -26.09 -7.79
N LEU A 333 -19.30 -25.39 -7.84
CA LEU A 333 -19.34 -23.93 -7.90
C LEU A 333 -18.82 -23.29 -6.60
N LYS A 334 -19.25 -23.79 -5.42
CA LYS A 334 -18.70 -23.37 -4.11
C LYS A 334 -17.18 -23.50 -4.03
N LYS A 335 -16.57 -24.52 -4.63
CA LYS A 335 -15.10 -24.69 -4.65
C LYS A 335 -14.35 -23.60 -5.42
N GLN A 336 -15.01 -22.83 -6.29
CA GLN A 336 -14.39 -21.69 -7.00
C GLN A 336 -14.44 -20.38 -6.19
N MET A 337 -15.23 -20.36 -5.11
CA MET A 337 -15.46 -19.21 -4.25
C MET A 337 -14.46 -19.14 -3.10
N LYS A 338 -14.22 -17.95 -2.56
CA LYS A 338 -13.55 -17.74 -1.26
C LYS A 338 -14.57 -17.57 -0.14
N THR A 339 -15.75 -17.00 -0.44
CA THR A 339 -16.88 -16.95 0.49
C THR A 339 -17.32 -18.36 0.82
N THR A 340 -17.37 -18.68 2.11
CA THR A 340 -17.69 -20.01 2.64
C THR A 340 -18.94 -19.96 3.50
N GLU A 341 -19.62 -21.09 3.64
CA GLU A 341 -20.70 -21.28 4.61
C GLU A 341 -20.10 -21.56 6.00
N TRP A 342 -20.80 -21.17 7.06
CA TRP A 342 -20.41 -21.42 8.44
C TRP A 342 -20.46 -22.92 8.79
N ASN A 343 -19.48 -23.42 9.55
CA ASN A 343 -19.44 -24.82 10.01
C ASN A 343 -18.65 -24.92 11.33
N ILE A 344 -19.04 -25.87 12.19
CA ILE A 344 -18.57 -26.02 13.58
C ILE A 344 -17.08 -26.37 13.72
N LEU A 345 -16.44 -26.85 12.64
CA LEU A 345 -15.00 -27.11 12.60
C LEU A 345 -14.15 -25.84 12.39
N HIS A 346 -14.77 -24.69 12.13
CA HIS A 346 -14.07 -23.44 11.75
C HIS A 346 -14.08 -22.36 12.85
N VAL A 347 -14.25 -22.74 14.12
CA VAL A 347 -14.21 -21.81 15.28
C VAL A 347 -12.89 -21.03 15.40
N PHE A 348 -11.81 -21.52 14.76
CA PHE A 348 -10.48 -20.91 14.77
C PHE A 348 -10.18 -20.00 13.56
N THR A 349 -11.14 -19.73 12.67
CA THR A 349 -10.94 -18.90 11.46
C THR A 349 -12.05 -17.86 11.25
N ASP A 350 -11.76 -16.79 10.51
CA ASP A 350 -12.77 -15.78 10.07
C ASP A 350 -13.73 -16.30 8.97
N SER A 351 -13.90 -17.61 8.86
CA SER A 351 -14.75 -18.27 7.86
C SER A 351 -16.24 -18.00 8.10
N GLY A 352 -17.05 -18.04 7.04
CA GLY A 352 -18.47 -17.66 7.12
C GLY A 352 -18.75 -16.15 7.21
N LEU A 353 -17.73 -15.29 7.23
CA LEU A 353 -17.91 -13.83 7.22
C LEU A 353 -18.20 -13.31 5.80
N LEU A 354 -19.36 -12.68 5.58
CA LEU A 354 -19.66 -12.08 4.27
C LEU A 354 -18.91 -10.76 4.05
N LYS A 355 -17.93 -10.78 3.14
CA LYS A 355 -17.33 -9.60 2.53
C LYS A 355 -17.85 -9.43 1.10
N LYS A 356 -18.55 -8.33 0.83
CA LYS A 356 -19.22 -8.10 -0.47
C LYS A 356 -18.25 -8.06 -1.65
N ASP A 357 -17.04 -7.51 -1.46
CA ASP A 357 -16.01 -7.47 -2.51
C ASP A 357 -15.44 -8.85 -2.84
N GLU A 358 -15.25 -9.73 -1.85
CA GLU A 358 -14.83 -11.12 -2.10
C GLU A 358 -15.94 -11.89 -2.83
N LEU A 359 -17.21 -11.71 -2.44
CA LEU A 359 -18.35 -12.32 -3.14
C LEU A 359 -18.47 -11.83 -4.60
N ARG A 360 -18.21 -10.54 -4.86
CA ARG A 360 -18.19 -9.99 -6.24
C ARG A 360 -17.07 -10.60 -7.07
N GLN A 361 -15.89 -10.83 -6.48
CA GLN A 361 -14.81 -11.58 -7.12
C GLN A 361 -15.17 -13.06 -7.33
N ASP A 362 -15.91 -13.66 -6.40
CA ASP A 362 -16.36 -15.05 -6.51
C ASP A 362 -17.32 -15.25 -7.70
N VAL A 363 -18.25 -14.31 -7.93
CA VAL A 363 -19.08 -14.27 -9.16
C VAL A 363 -18.22 -14.21 -10.42
N GLY A 364 -17.18 -13.38 -10.43
CA GLY A 364 -16.18 -13.33 -11.51
C GLY A 364 -15.45 -14.67 -11.72
N ARG A 365 -15.10 -15.38 -10.63
CA ARG A 365 -14.46 -16.70 -10.70
C ARG A 365 -15.40 -17.80 -11.18
N ILE A 366 -16.68 -17.76 -10.81
CA ILE A 366 -17.71 -18.67 -11.34
C ILE A 366 -17.90 -18.42 -12.84
N SER A 367 -18.03 -17.16 -13.27
CA SER A 367 -18.12 -16.80 -14.69
C SER A 367 -16.90 -17.29 -15.48
N ALA A 368 -15.69 -17.06 -14.97
CA ALA A 368 -14.46 -17.59 -15.55
C ALA A 368 -14.45 -19.13 -15.61
N PHE A 369 -14.93 -19.83 -14.57
CA PHE A 369 -15.01 -21.30 -14.54
C PHE A 369 -15.94 -21.85 -15.64
N TYR A 370 -17.09 -21.22 -15.89
CA TYR A 370 -17.97 -21.57 -17.01
C TYR A 370 -17.32 -21.33 -18.37
N LEU A 371 -16.69 -20.16 -18.58
CA LEU A 371 -15.98 -19.80 -19.82
C LEU A 371 -14.77 -20.73 -20.09
N ASN A 372 -14.08 -21.18 -19.04
CA ASN A 372 -12.98 -22.14 -19.10
C ASN A 372 -13.48 -23.60 -19.32
N SER A 373 -14.78 -23.84 -19.19
CA SER A 373 -15.39 -25.16 -19.32
C SER A 373 -16.17 -25.37 -20.63
N GLY A 374 -16.16 -24.39 -21.53
CA GLY A 374 -16.81 -24.44 -22.85
C GLY A 374 -18.08 -23.63 -22.99
N PHE A 375 -18.53 -22.96 -21.93
CA PHE A 375 -19.79 -22.20 -21.94
C PHE A 375 -19.56 -20.73 -22.30
N ILE A 376 -19.25 -20.46 -23.57
CA ILE A 376 -18.93 -19.11 -24.08
C ILE A 376 -20.08 -18.09 -23.96
N GLN A 377 -21.30 -18.58 -23.78
CA GLN A 377 -22.53 -17.77 -23.59
C GLN A 377 -22.97 -17.69 -22.12
N ALA A 378 -22.18 -18.23 -21.18
CA ALA A 378 -22.55 -18.23 -19.77
C ALA A 378 -22.66 -16.82 -19.19
N GLN A 379 -23.71 -16.59 -18.41
CA GLN A 379 -23.93 -15.36 -17.66
C GLN A 379 -24.18 -15.70 -16.20
N VAL A 380 -23.43 -15.04 -15.31
CA VAL A 380 -23.61 -15.13 -13.86
C VAL A 380 -24.07 -13.74 -13.41
N ALA A 381 -25.27 -13.67 -12.84
CA ALA A 381 -25.86 -12.42 -12.41
C ALA A 381 -25.31 -11.96 -11.04
N ASP A 382 -25.61 -10.73 -10.66
CA ASP A 382 -25.29 -10.22 -9.32
C ASP A 382 -25.98 -11.07 -8.22
N PRO A 383 -25.32 -11.29 -7.07
CA PRO A 383 -25.81 -12.18 -6.03
C PRO A 383 -26.98 -11.55 -5.26
N VAL A 384 -28.08 -12.28 -5.12
CA VAL A 384 -29.19 -11.91 -4.25
C VAL A 384 -28.84 -12.28 -2.81
N ILE A 385 -28.61 -11.27 -1.98
CA ILE A 385 -28.25 -11.42 -0.56
C ILE A 385 -29.49 -11.13 0.29
N THR A 386 -29.89 -12.09 1.12
CA THR A 386 -30.95 -11.96 2.12
C THR A 386 -30.42 -12.34 3.50
N HIS A 387 -31.06 -11.89 4.57
CA HIS A 387 -30.63 -12.19 5.94
C HIS A 387 -31.85 -12.28 6.87
N ASP A 388 -31.70 -13.07 7.94
CA ASP A 388 -32.66 -13.17 9.03
C ASP A 388 -31.93 -13.19 10.40
N ALA A 389 -32.62 -13.62 11.45
CA ALA A 389 -32.04 -13.73 12.79
C ALA A 389 -31.07 -14.93 12.96
N LYS A 390 -31.03 -15.87 12.01
CA LYS A 390 -30.14 -17.05 12.01
C LYS A 390 -28.87 -16.78 11.23
N GLY A 391 -28.96 -16.15 10.06
CA GLY A 391 -27.79 -15.92 9.21
C GLY A 391 -28.07 -15.18 7.91
N ILE A 392 -27.07 -15.23 7.02
CA ILE A 392 -27.08 -14.62 5.69
C ILE A 392 -27.25 -15.74 4.65
N TYR A 393 -28.17 -15.52 3.71
CA TYR A 393 -28.48 -16.43 2.61
C TYR A 393 -28.14 -15.77 1.28
N ILE A 394 -27.31 -16.42 0.48
CA ILE A 394 -26.82 -15.93 -0.81
C ILE A 394 -27.36 -16.84 -1.92
N MET A 395 -27.97 -16.24 -2.93
CA MET A 395 -28.39 -16.92 -4.16
C MET A 395 -27.71 -16.27 -5.37
N ILE A 396 -27.06 -17.07 -6.21
CA ILE A 396 -26.36 -16.62 -7.42
C ILE A 396 -27.10 -17.18 -8.66
N PRO A 397 -27.79 -16.32 -9.44
CA PRO A 397 -28.45 -16.76 -10.66
C PRO A 397 -27.43 -16.99 -11.79
N ILE A 398 -27.58 -18.10 -12.52
CA ILE A 398 -26.69 -18.53 -13.60
C ILE A 398 -27.52 -18.94 -14.82
N THR A 399 -27.15 -18.42 -15.99
CA THR A 399 -27.59 -18.92 -17.29
C THR A 399 -26.39 -19.59 -17.95
N GLU A 400 -26.34 -20.93 -18.00
CA GLU A 400 -25.16 -21.64 -18.51
C GLU A 400 -24.95 -21.44 -20.03
N GLY A 401 -26.03 -21.42 -20.82
CA GLY A 401 -25.94 -21.41 -22.28
C GLY A 401 -25.49 -22.76 -22.86
N LYS A 402 -25.12 -22.76 -24.15
CA LYS A 402 -24.61 -23.97 -24.82
C LYS A 402 -23.13 -24.21 -24.50
N ARG A 403 -22.73 -25.48 -24.42
CA ARG A 403 -21.34 -25.90 -24.26
C ARG A 403 -20.69 -26.19 -25.62
N PHE A 404 -19.51 -25.64 -25.86
CA PHE A 404 -18.79 -25.75 -27.12
C PHE A 404 -17.48 -26.55 -26.98
N ARG A 405 -17.22 -27.41 -27.96
CA ARG A 405 -15.98 -28.18 -28.14
C ARG A 405 -14.87 -27.36 -28.77
N VAL A 406 -13.62 -27.78 -28.60
CA VAL A 406 -12.50 -27.26 -29.40
C VAL A 406 -12.64 -27.79 -30.82
N GLY A 407 -12.60 -26.89 -31.80
CA GLY A 407 -12.59 -27.21 -33.22
C GLY A 407 -11.17 -27.23 -33.79
N THR A 408 -10.99 -26.65 -34.97
CA THR A 408 -9.69 -26.53 -35.64
C THR A 408 -8.80 -25.52 -34.90
N VAL A 409 -7.56 -25.90 -34.59
CA VAL A 409 -6.57 -25.02 -33.95
C VAL A 409 -5.41 -24.79 -34.91
N THR A 410 -5.10 -23.53 -35.25
CA THR A 410 -4.02 -23.18 -36.19
C THR A 410 -3.16 -22.01 -35.72
N ILE A 411 -1.90 -21.97 -36.19
CA ILE A 411 -0.98 -20.85 -35.98
C ILE A 411 -0.61 -20.27 -37.35
N THR A 412 -0.85 -18.97 -37.54
CA THR A 412 -0.61 -18.22 -38.78
C THR A 412 0.29 -17.01 -38.52
N GLY A 413 0.76 -16.35 -39.58
CA GLY A 413 1.69 -15.22 -39.48
C GLY A 413 3.15 -15.63 -39.52
N ASP A 414 4.00 -14.88 -38.82
CA ASP A 414 5.45 -14.97 -38.92
C ASP A 414 6.02 -16.34 -38.50
N THR A 415 7.24 -16.64 -38.95
CA THR A 415 7.99 -17.83 -38.55
C THR A 415 9.05 -17.51 -37.52
N LEU A 416 9.12 -18.37 -36.50
CA LEU A 416 10.16 -18.43 -35.48
C LEU A 416 11.21 -19.49 -35.84
N GLU A 417 12.32 -19.55 -35.12
CA GLU A 417 13.27 -20.67 -35.17
C GLU A 417 12.61 -21.95 -34.64
N THR A 418 11.80 -21.81 -33.58
CA THR A 418 10.94 -22.89 -33.09
C THR A 418 9.92 -23.28 -34.14
N SER A 419 9.93 -24.56 -34.55
CA SER A 419 9.07 -25.04 -35.64
C SER A 419 7.58 -24.86 -35.32
N ARG A 420 6.78 -24.49 -36.34
CA ARG A 420 5.32 -24.29 -36.20
C ARG A 420 4.62 -25.55 -35.65
N GLN A 421 5.11 -26.75 -35.94
CA GLN A 421 4.59 -27.99 -35.38
C GLN A 421 4.86 -28.09 -33.86
N SER A 422 6.08 -27.79 -33.40
CA SER A 422 6.43 -27.74 -31.98
C SER A 422 5.55 -26.73 -31.22
N LEU A 423 5.37 -25.54 -31.81
CA LEU A 423 4.46 -24.51 -31.27
C LEU A 423 2.99 -24.96 -31.25
N MET A 424 2.54 -25.76 -32.22
CA MET A 424 1.17 -26.32 -32.23
C MET A 424 0.97 -27.46 -31.21
N ASP A 425 2.01 -28.20 -30.87
CA ASP A 425 1.96 -29.31 -29.90
C ASP A 425 2.17 -28.84 -28.45
N SER A 426 2.77 -27.66 -28.25
CA SER A 426 2.86 -27.02 -26.93
C SER A 426 1.51 -26.49 -26.43
N LEU A 427 0.61 -26.03 -27.33
CA LEU A 427 -0.70 -25.46 -27.01
C LEU A 427 -1.51 -26.30 -26.01
N GLU A 428 -2.04 -25.65 -24.97
CA GLU A 428 -2.94 -26.24 -23.98
C GLU A 428 -4.35 -26.43 -24.56
N ILE A 429 -4.85 -25.53 -25.43
CA ILE A 429 -6.22 -25.68 -25.98
C ILE A 429 -6.39 -26.96 -26.80
N LYS A 430 -5.35 -27.38 -27.53
CA LYS A 430 -5.32 -28.63 -28.33
C LYS A 430 -5.47 -29.90 -27.47
N LYS A 431 -5.23 -29.79 -26.15
CA LYS A 431 -5.31 -30.88 -25.17
C LYS A 431 -6.65 -30.90 -24.42
N LYS A 432 -7.60 -30.00 -24.76
CA LYS A 432 -8.94 -29.91 -24.15
C LYS A 432 -10.00 -30.44 -25.13
N GLU A 433 -11.00 -31.13 -24.62
CA GLU A 433 -12.20 -31.49 -25.41
C GLU A 433 -13.11 -30.26 -25.62
N PHE A 434 -13.28 -29.45 -24.57
CA PHE A 434 -14.14 -28.28 -24.55
C PHE A 434 -13.33 -26.98 -24.62
N TYR A 435 -13.93 -25.94 -25.22
CA TYR A 435 -13.31 -24.62 -25.31
C TYR A 435 -12.93 -24.12 -23.91
N ASP A 436 -11.69 -23.68 -23.74
CA ASP A 436 -11.17 -23.22 -22.46
C ASP A 436 -10.49 -21.85 -22.66
N ARG A 437 -11.16 -20.79 -22.19
CA ARG A 437 -10.64 -19.42 -22.26
C ARG A 437 -9.29 -19.26 -21.54
N SER A 438 -9.06 -19.99 -20.44
CA SER A 438 -7.77 -19.96 -19.73
C SER A 438 -6.67 -20.66 -20.51
N ALA A 439 -6.97 -21.75 -21.22
CA ALA A 439 -6.01 -22.39 -22.10
C ALA A 439 -5.58 -21.45 -23.23
N ILE A 440 -6.53 -20.72 -23.84
CA ILE A 440 -6.22 -19.72 -24.90
C ILE A 440 -5.33 -18.59 -24.38
N ILE A 441 -5.56 -18.08 -23.15
CA ILE A 441 -4.70 -17.06 -22.56
C ILE A 441 -3.28 -17.58 -22.34
N LYS A 442 -3.13 -18.80 -21.81
CA LYS A 442 -1.81 -19.44 -21.65
C LYS A 442 -1.12 -19.73 -22.99
N ASP A 443 -1.88 -20.07 -24.02
CA ASP A 443 -1.35 -20.28 -25.37
C ASP A 443 -0.78 -18.99 -25.96
N ILE A 444 -1.49 -17.87 -25.79
CA ILE A 444 -1.01 -16.52 -26.15
C ILE A 444 0.28 -16.21 -25.37
N GLU A 445 0.27 -16.38 -24.04
CA GLU A 445 1.46 -16.19 -23.20
C GLU A 445 2.64 -17.08 -23.65
N ALA A 446 2.40 -18.35 -23.98
CA ALA A 446 3.43 -19.30 -24.40
C ALA A 446 4.00 -18.99 -25.79
N LEU A 447 3.15 -18.58 -26.74
CA LEU A 447 3.57 -18.20 -28.09
C LEU A 447 4.31 -16.85 -28.10
N THR A 448 3.80 -15.85 -27.37
CA THR A 448 4.50 -14.56 -27.16
C THR A 448 5.82 -14.78 -26.43
N LYS A 449 5.86 -15.65 -25.41
CA LYS A 449 7.10 -16.05 -24.72
C LYS A 449 8.10 -16.71 -25.67
N ALA A 450 7.65 -17.62 -26.54
CA ALA A 450 8.54 -18.27 -27.51
C ALA A 450 9.20 -17.25 -28.45
N ALA A 451 8.43 -16.30 -28.98
CA ALA A 451 8.98 -15.20 -29.78
C ALA A 451 9.90 -14.28 -28.96
N ASN A 452 9.48 -13.88 -27.76
CA ASN A 452 10.28 -13.06 -26.86
C ASN A 452 11.63 -13.71 -26.50
N ASP A 453 11.66 -15.03 -26.30
CA ASP A 453 12.87 -15.75 -25.92
C ASP A 453 13.84 -15.96 -27.11
N GLU A 454 13.34 -15.83 -28.34
CA GLU A 454 14.10 -15.70 -29.59
C GLU A 454 14.48 -14.23 -29.93
N GLY A 455 14.27 -13.27 -29.01
CA GLY A 455 14.69 -11.88 -29.18
C GLY A 455 13.62 -10.86 -29.58
N PHE A 456 12.39 -11.30 -29.80
CA PHE A 456 11.32 -10.46 -30.36
C PHE A 456 10.48 -9.78 -29.29
N ALA A 457 11.06 -8.81 -28.54
CA ALA A 457 10.46 -8.20 -27.35
C ALA A 457 9.05 -7.59 -27.50
N TYR A 458 8.66 -7.23 -28.73
CA TYR A 458 7.37 -6.63 -29.06
C TYR A 458 6.47 -7.60 -29.85
N ALA A 459 6.69 -8.90 -29.73
CA ALA A 459 5.89 -9.92 -30.38
C ALA A 459 4.43 -9.92 -29.87
N ASP A 460 3.49 -9.98 -30.80
CA ASP A 460 2.06 -9.94 -30.54
C ASP A 460 1.37 -11.18 -31.11
N VAL A 461 0.46 -11.76 -30.34
CA VAL A 461 -0.27 -12.99 -30.68
C VAL A 461 -1.76 -12.70 -30.56
N ASN A 462 -2.39 -12.45 -31.70
CA ASN A 462 -3.82 -12.14 -31.76
C ASN A 462 -4.63 -13.44 -31.91
N PRO A 463 -5.44 -13.84 -30.91
CA PRO A 463 -6.37 -14.95 -31.06
C PRO A 463 -7.57 -14.51 -31.92
N ARG A 464 -7.98 -15.37 -32.85
CA ARG A 464 -9.28 -15.28 -33.53
C ARG A 464 -10.06 -16.55 -33.24
N THR A 465 -11.24 -16.39 -32.66
CA THR A 465 -12.17 -17.47 -32.33
C THR A 465 -13.37 -17.40 -33.25
N ASP A 466 -13.69 -18.48 -33.96
CA ASP A 466 -14.86 -18.58 -34.82
C ASP A 466 -15.84 -19.62 -34.25
N ILE A 467 -17.10 -19.23 -34.06
CA ILE A 467 -18.10 -19.99 -33.31
C ILE A 467 -19.02 -20.72 -34.29
N ARG A 468 -18.79 -22.02 -34.49
CA ARG A 468 -19.71 -22.88 -35.26
C ARG A 468 -20.88 -23.33 -34.38
N GLU A 469 -21.94 -22.52 -34.32
CA GLU A 469 -23.13 -22.82 -33.52
C GLU A 469 -23.85 -24.12 -33.90
N LYS A 470 -23.75 -24.56 -35.16
CA LYS A 470 -24.37 -25.81 -35.63
C LYS A 470 -23.64 -27.05 -35.11
N ASP A 471 -22.31 -27.00 -35.10
CA ASP A 471 -21.44 -28.12 -34.71
C ASP A 471 -21.09 -28.09 -33.21
N LEU A 472 -21.54 -27.04 -32.50
CA LEU A 472 -21.18 -26.74 -31.11
C LEU A 472 -19.66 -26.77 -30.91
N SER A 473 -18.90 -26.12 -31.80
CA SER A 473 -17.44 -26.06 -31.74
C SER A 473 -16.91 -24.64 -31.95
N VAL A 474 -15.77 -24.32 -31.35
CA VAL A 474 -15.05 -23.05 -31.60
C VAL A 474 -13.70 -23.36 -32.24
N ASP A 475 -13.47 -22.84 -33.44
CA ASP A 475 -12.18 -22.87 -34.12
C ASP A 475 -11.31 -21.73 -33.58
N VAL A 476 -10.00 -21.97 -33.40
CA VAL A 476 -9.05 -21.02 -32.81
C VAL A 476 -7.86 -20.83 -33.74
N THR A 477 -7.67 -19.61 -34.23
CA THR A 477 -6.54 -19.21 -35.06
C THR A 477 -5.69 -18.18 -34.34
N TYR A 478 -4.47 -18.56 -33.98
CA TYR A 478 -3.47 -17.65 -33.43
C TYR A 478 -2.72 -16.98 -34.58
N LYS A 479 -2.73 -15.64 -34.64
CA LYS A 479 -1.91 -14.89 -35.60
C LYS A 479 -0.72 -14.26 -34.87
N LEU A 480 0.47 -14.81 -35.11
CA LEU A 480 1.73 -14.35 -34.56
C LEU A 480 2.34 -13.26 -35.45
N PHE A 481 2.71 -12.15 -34.82
CA PHE A 481 3.56 -11.10 -35.38
C PHE A 481 4.80 -11.00 -34.49
N LYS A 482 6.00 -11.23 -35.03
CA LYS A 482 7.23 -11.17 -34.23
C LYS A 482 7.85 -9.77 -34.18
N GLY A 483 7.68 -8.96 -35.23
CA GLY A 483 8.33 -7.66 -35.32
C GLY A 483 9.84 -7.78 -35.53
N ILE A 484 10.63 -6.89 -34.92
CA ILE A 484 12.10 -6.83 -35.06
C ILE A 484 12.82 -7.46 -33.85
N PRO A 485 14.04 -8.00 -34.02
CA PRO A 485 14.89 -8.38 -32.89
C PRO A 485 15.24 -7.16 -32.03
N VAL A 486 15.23 -7.33 -30.71
CA VAL A 486 15.52 -6.29 -29.73
C VAL A 486 16.63 -6.75 -28.79
N TYR A 487 17.54 -5.86 -28.43
CA TYR A 487 18.64 -6.12 -27.49
C TYR A 487 18.48 -5.27 -26.22
N PHE A 488 18.96 -5.77 -25.10
CA PHE A 488 19.07 -5.01 -23.86
C PHE A 488 20.19 -3.96 -23.99
N ASN A 489 19.86 -2.67 -23.85
CA ASN A 489 20.84 -1.58 -23.97
C ASN A 489 21.47 -1.21 -22.62
N ARG A 490 20.69 -0.67 -21.68
CA ARG A 490 21.17 -0.37 -20.32
C ARG A 490 20.29 -0.98 -19.25
N ILE A 491 20.93 -1.52 -18.20
CA ILE A 491 20.26 -2.05 -17.01
C ILE A 491 20.58 -1.11 -15.84
N THR A 492 19.59 -0.31 -15.44
CA THR A 492 19.73 0.72 -14.41
C THR A 492 18.99 0.33 -13.15
N PHE A 493 19.68 0.31 -12.01
CA PHE A 493 19.09 0.06 -10.70
C PHE A 493 18.81 1.37 -9.95
N THR A 494 17.68 1.42 -9.23
CA THR A 494 17.29 2.59 -8.41
C THR A 494 16.65 2.16 -7.10
N GLY A 495 16.79 2.98 -6.05
CA GLY A 495 16.24 2.72 -4.71
C GLY A 495 17.10 1.84 -3.81
N ASN A 496 18.19 1.26 -4.33
CA ASN A 496 19.21 0.52 -3.58
C ASN A 496 20.16 1.48 -2.82
N THR A 497 19.70 2.05 -1.70
CA THR A 497 20.47 3.02 -0.89
C THR A 497 21.63 2.41 -0.12
N LYS A 498 21.53 1.12 0.25
CA LYS A 498 22.55 0.37 1.01
C LYS A 498 23.20 -0.70 0.14
N THR A 499 22.38 -1.47 -0.58
CA THR A 499 22.80 -2.59 -1.43
C THR A 499 23.55 -2.08 -2.64
N ARG A 500 24.76 -2.59 -2.85
CA ARG A 500 25.58 -2.23 -4.00
C ARG A 500 24.97 -2.82 -5.28
N ASP A 501 24.90 -2.03 -6.35
CA ASP A 501 24.46 -2.42 -7.71
C ASP A 501 24.93 -3.84 -8.07
N LYS A 502 26.24 -4.09 -7.93
CA LYS A 502 26.91 -5.38 -8.21
C LYS A 502 26.25 -6.60 -7.57
N VAL A 503 25.70 -6.46 -6.36
CA VAL A 503 25.04 -7.56 -5.62
C VAL A 503 23.74 -7.98 -6.30
N MET A 504 23.06 -7.02 -6.95
CA MET A 504 21.85 -7.25 -7.73
C MET A 504 22.20 -7.63 -9.18
N ARG A 505 23.19 -6.97 -9.79
CA ARG A 505 23.64 -7.21 -11.17
C ARG A 505 24.13 -8.65 -11.40
N ARG A 506 24.88 -9.23 -10.46
CA ARG A 506 25.35 -10.63 -10.52
C ARG A 506 24.24 -11.69 -10.39
N LEU A 507 23.01 -11.29 -10.06
CA LEU A 507 21.84 -12.16 -9.92
C LEU A 507 20.92 -12.12 -11.15
N LEU A 508 21.24 -11.28 -12.15
CA LEU A 508 20.51 -11.24 -13.40
C LEU A 508 20.98 -12.34 -14.35
N TYR A 509 20.03 -12.93 -15.08
CA TYR A 509 20.26 -13.80 -16.24
C TYR A 509 20.29 -13.01 -17.56
N ILE A 510 20.21 -11.67 -17.49
CA ILE A 510 20.32 -10.76 -18.62
C ILE A 510 21.51 -9.82 -18.41
N THR A 511 22.22 -9.52 -19.49
CA THR A 511 23.33 -8.57 -19.52
C THR A 511 23.12 -7.52 -20.62
N GLU A 512 23.87 -6.43 -20.54
CA GLU A 512 23.81 -5.34 -21.53
C GLU A 512 24.47 -5.81 -22.84
N GLY A 513 23.73 -5.76 -23.94
CA GLY A 513 24.08 -6.33 -25.24
C GLY A 513 23.42 -7.68 -25.54
N ASP A 514 22.81 -8.37 -24.57
CA ASP A 514 22.08 -9.61 -24.82
C ASP A 514 20.85 -9.36 -25.70
N LEU A 515 20.54 -10.33 -26.54
CA LEU A 515 19.25 -10.41 -27.24
C LEU A 515 18.12 -10.55 -26.20
N TYR A 516 16.99 -9.89 -26.43
CA TYR A 516 15.88 -9.89 -25.48
C TYR A 516 15.44 -11.33 -25.14
N ASN A 517 15.16 -11.59 -23.87
CA ASN A 517 14.68 -12.89 -23.44
C ASN A 517 13.79 -12.74 -22.20
N SER A 518 12.51 -13.10 -22.34
CA SER A 518 11.51 -12.92 -21.29
C SER A 518 11.68 -13.92 -20.13
N THR A 519 12.17 -15.13 -20.43
CA THR A 519 12.51 -16.13 -19.41
C THR A 519 13.65 -15.64 -18.52
N ASN A 520 14.71 -15.08 -19.10
CA ASN A 520 15.84 -14.57 -18.35
C ASN A 520 15.47 -13.33 -17.53
N LEU A 521 14.61 -12.43 -18.04
CA LEU A 521 14.01 -11.35 -17.24
C LEU A 521 13.25 -11.89 -16.01
N LYS A 522 12.37 -12.88 -16.21
CA LYS A 522 11.60 -13.50 -15.13
C LYS A 522 12.49 -14.21 -14.10
N ASN A 523 13.49 -14.95 -14.57
CA ASN A 523 14.47 -15.63 -13.71
C ASN A 523 15.30 -14.61 -12.91
N SER A 524 15.65 -13.48 -13.51
CA SER A 524 16.35 -12.36 -12.84
C SER A 524 15.52 -11.76 -11.71
N TYR A 525 14.22 -11.49 -11.97
CA TYR A 525 13.28 -11.05 -10.95
C TYR A 525 13.21 -12.05 -9.78
N THR A 526 13.01 -13.35 -10.10
CA THR A 526 12.91 -14.41 -9.10
C THR A 526 14.21 -14.57 -8.28
N SER A 527 15.39 -14.40 -8.89
CA SER A 527 16.66 -14.40 -8.16
C SER A 527 16.79 -13.22 -7.20
N LEU A 528 16.39 -12.01 -7.61
CA LEU A 528 16.39 -10.85 -6.71
C LEU A 528 15.37 -11.00 -5.58
N GLU A 529 14.17 -11.51 -5.86
CA GLU A 529 13.13 -11.79 -4.86
C GLU A 529 13.63 -12.79 -3.79
N ARG A 530 14.27 -13.88 -4.23
CA ARG A 530 14.84 -14.92 -3.36
C ARG A 530 15.89 -14.40 -2.37
N THR A 531 16.55 -13.28 -2.64
CA THR A 531 17.48 -12.66 -1.67
C THR A 531 16.78 -12.18 -0.39
N ARG A 532 15.50 -11.82 -0.49
CA ARG A 532 14.73 -11.14 0.56
C ARG A 532 15.34 -9.82 1.04
N TYR A 533 16.19 -9.15 0.25
CA TYR A 533 16.74 -7.82 0.59
C TYR A 533 15.73 -6.67 0.36
N PHE A 534 14.69 -6.93 -0.43
CA PHE A 534 13.74 -5.93 -0.91
C PHE A 534 12.31 -6.28 -0.46
N GLU A 535 11.51 -5.25 -0.20
CA GLU A 535 10.05 -5.32 0.00
C GLU A 535 9.33 -5.31 -1.34
N GLU A 536 9.80 -4.47 -2.28
CA GLU A 536 9.27 -4.31 -3.62
C GLU A 536 10.41 -4.38 -4.64
N ILE A 537 10.16 -5.02 -5.77
CA ILE A 537 11.04 -5.12 -6.93
C ILE A 537 10.17 -4.87 -8.15
N ASN A 538 10.51 -3.88 -8.96
CA ASN A 538 9.73 -3.47 -10.13
C ASN A 538 10.66 -3.40 -11.35
N PHE A 539 10.45 -4.30 -12.31
CA PHE A 539 11.16 -4.33 -13.58
C PHE A 539 10.34 -3.57 -14.63
N GLN A 540 10.89 -2.48 -15.13
CA GLN A 540 10.27 -1.65 -16.17
C GLN A 540 11.15 -1.71 -17.42
N THR A 541 10.60 -2.23 -18.51
CA THR A 541 11.22 -2.20 -19.84
C THR A 541 10.75 -0.95 -20.58
N GLU A 542 11.68 -0.05 -20.88
CA GLU A 542 11.44 1.19 -21.62
C GLU A 542 12.01 1.05 -23.04
N LYS A 543 11.43 1.79 -24.02
CA LYS A 543 12.02 1.86 -25.36
C LYS A 543 13.40 2.53 -25.27
N GLY A 544 14.43 1.88 -25.80
CA GLY A 544 15.78 2.43 -25.84
C GLY A 544 15.93 3.55 -26.88
N PRO A 545 17.17 4.04 -27.09
CA PRO A 545 17.45 5.13 -28.03
C PRO A 545 17.26 4.75 -29.51
N ALA A 546 17.07 3.46 -29.83
CA ALA A 546 16.75 2.94 -31.15
C ALA A 546 15.64 1.88 -31.03
N GLU A 547 14.89 1.62 -32.10
CA GLU A 547 13.73 0.71 -32.07
C GLU A 547 14.10 -0.75 -31.72
N ASN A 548 15.31 -1.17 -32.08
CA ASN A 548 15.88 -2.49 -31.76
C ASN A 548 16.56 -2.55 -30.38
N LEU A 549 16.39 -1.54 -29.53
CA LEU A 549 16.98 -1.47 -28.19
C LEU A 549 15.90 -1.27 -27.12
N THR A 550 16.08 -1.89 -25.96
CA THR A 550 15.25 -1.64 -24.77
C THR A 550 16.12 -1.42 -23.54
N ASP A 551 15.76 -0.43 -22.73
CA ASP A 551 16.38 -0.17 -21.44
C ASP A 551 15.56 -0.86 -20.33
N VAL A 552 16.26 -1.42 -19.34
CA VAL A 552 15.64 -2.10 -18.20
C VAL A 552 15.91 -1.28 -16.95
N ARG A 553 14.87 -0.67 -16.40
CA ARG A 553 14.91 0.03 -15.12
C ARG A 553 14.40 -0.89 -14.02
N ILE A 554 15.27 -1.23 -13.08
CA ILE A 554 14.96 -2.09 -11.95
C ILE A 554 14.87 -1.19 -10.70
N HIS A 555 13.65 -0.86 -10.31
CA HIS A 555 13.39 -0.13 -9.08
C HIS A 555 13.23 -1.11 -7.91
N VAL A 556 13.93 -0.88 -6.80
CA VAL A 556 13.82 -1.69 -5.59
C VAL A 556 13.56 -0.85 -4.35
N LYS A 557 12.71 -1.36 -3.46
CA LYS A 557 12.49 -0.80 -2.12
C LYS A 557 13.18 -1.70 -1.10
N GLU A 558 14.31 -1.25 -0.55
CA GLU A 558 15.06 -2.00 0.46
C GLU A 558 14.29 -2.17 1.77
N LYS A 559 14.44 -3.32 2.43
CA LYS A 559 13.89 -3.58 3.77
C LYS A 559 14.98 -3.98 4.77
N ALA A 560 14.60 -4.12 6.04
CA ALA A 560 15.50 -4.63 7.06
C ALA A 560 15.89 -6.09 6.76
N THR A 561 17.19 -6.33 6.58
CA THR A 561 17.81 -7.65 6.35
C THR A 561 18.39 -8.29 7.61
N GLY A 562 18.24 -7.63 8.76
CA GLY A 562 18.54 -8.19 10.06
C GLY A 562 17.41 -9.09 10.55
N MET A 563 17.75 -10.25 11.06
CA MET A 563 16.83 -11.26 11.58
C MET A 563 17.27 -11.65 13.00
N PHE A 564 16.30 -11.78 13.89
CA PHE A 564 16.48 -12.32 15.24
C PHE A 564 15.52 -13.48 15.41
N SER A 565 16.05 -14.65 15.77
CA SER A 565 15.30 -15.88 15.96
C SER A 565 15.59 -16.44 17.34
N VAL A 566 14.54 -16.80 18.07
CA VAL A 566 14.63 -17.50 19.35
C VAL A 566 13.88 -18.83 19.22
N GLY A 567 14.46 -19.87 19.80
CA GLY A 567 13.91 -21.21 19.83
C GLY A 567 14.08 -21.87 21.18
N ALA A 568 13.37 -22.97 21.39
CA ALA A 568 13.51 -23.82 22.56
C ALA A 568 13.21 -25.27 22.18
N GLY A 569 13.89 -26.22 22.80
CA GLY A 569 13.69 -27.63 22.52
C GLY A 569 13.96 -28.52 23.72
N TYR A 570 13.35 -29.70 23.69
CA TYR A 570 13.62 -30.80 24.58
C TYR A 570 13.70 -32.09 23.77
N SER A 571 14.85 -32.75 23.82
CA SER A 571 15.02 -34.13 23.34
C SER A 571 15.52 -35.01 24.47
N ALA A 572 15.38 -36.32 24.33
CA ALA A 572 15.94 -37.27 25.29
C ALA A 572 17.49 -37.19 25.33
N TYR A 573 18.11 -36.85 24.20
CA TYR A 573 19.55 -36.80 23.98
C TYR A 573 20.19 -35.47 24.47
N ASP A 574 19.65 -34.32 24.06
CA ASP A 574 20.19 -32.98 24.38
C ASP A 574 19.51 -32.34 25.62
N LYS A 575 18.55 -33.05 26.25
CA LYS A 575 17.69 -32.55 27.33
C LYS A 575 17.06 -31.19 26.92
N ALA A 576 16.84 -30.27 27.87
CA ALA A 576 16.26 -28.96 27.60
C ALA A 576 17.32 -27.97 27.07
N SER A 577 16.95 -27.17 26.06
CA SER A 577 17.79 -26.13 25.45
C SER A 577 17.00 -24.90 24.99
N VAL A 578 17.66 -23.74 25.03
CA VAL A 578 17.19 -22.46 24.48
C VAL A 578 18.18 -22.02 23.40
N MET A 579 17.67 -21.59 22.25
CA MET A 579 18.47 -21.29 21.07
C MET A 579 18.21 -19.84 20.61
N GLY A 580 19.25 -19.17 20.14
CA GLY A 580 19.20 -17.81 19.63
C GLY A 580 20.08 -17.65 18.38
N GLU A 581 19.57 -16.96 17.36
CA GLU A 581 20.34 -16.51 16.20
C GLU A 581 20.09 -15.02 15.98
N ILE A 582 21.17 -14.25 15.87
CA ILE A 582 21.16 -12.92 15.26
C ILE A 582 21.85 -13.07 13.91
N SER A 583 21.16 -12.77 12.81
CA SER A 583 21.76 -12.77 11.48
C SER A 583 21.51 -11.49 10.71
N GLN A 584 22.50 -11.06 9.94
CA GLN A 584 22.44 -9.92 9.03
C GLN A 584 22.69 -10.45 7.62
N GLN A 585 21.63 -10.53 6.81
CA GLN A 585 21.67 -11.19 5.49
C GLN A 585 22.33 -10.36 4.39
N ASN A 586 22.50 -9.05 4.59
CA ASN A 586 23.11 -8.14 3.62
C ASN A 586 24.09 -7.18 4.32
N LEU A 587 25.14 -7.74 4.93
CA LEU A 587 26.13 -7.01 5.70
C LEU A 587 26.77 -5.90 4.85
N PHE A 588 26.66 -4.67 5.33
CA PHE A 588 27.12 -3.44 4.66
C PHE A 588 26.70 -3.31 3.18
N GLY A 589 25.57 -3.91 2.79
CA GLY A 589 25.07 -3.87 1.42
C GLY A 589 25.88 -4.69 0.40
N ARG A 590 26.69 -5.65 0.87
CA ARG A 590 27.58 -6.49 0.03
C ARG A 590 26.99 -7.85 -0.35
N GLY A 591 25.76 -8.17 0.09
CA GLY A 591 25.18 -9.50 -0.06
C GLY A 591 25.87 -10.60 0.76
N GLN A 592 26.71 -10.19 1.71
CA GLN A 592 27.43 -11.05 2.66
C GLN A 592 26.54 -11.31 3.88
N ILE A 593 26.60 -12.51 4.44
CA ILE A 593 25.79 -12.90 5.60
C ILE A 593 26.70 -13.04 6.81
N LEU A 594 26.35 -12.39 7.92
CA LEU A 594 26.96 -12.63 9.22
C LEU A 594 25.90 -13.20 10.17
N LYS A 595 26.24 -14.27 10.89
CA LYS A 595 25.37 -14.90 11.90
C LYS A 595 26.13 -15.10 13.20
N LEU A 596 25.47 -14.79 14.31
CA LEU A 596 25.87 -15.21 15.64
C LEU A 596 24.78 -16.14 16.18
N ARG A 597 25.18 -17.33 16.62
CA ARG A 597 24.30 -18.35 17.18
C ARG A 597 24.74 -18.71 18.58
N ALA A 598 23.76 -18.97 19.43
CA ALA A 598 23.92 -19.56 20.75
C ALA A 598 22.87 -20.65 20.94
N SER A 599 23.27 -21.79 21.49
CA SER A 599 22.39 -22.83 22.01
C SER A 599 22.83 -23.12 23.43
N LEU A 600 22.00 -22.74 24.41
CA LEU A 600 22.24 -22.92 25.83
C LEU A 600 21.35 -24.08 26.30
N GLY A 601 21.93 -25.24 26.53
CA GLY A 601 21.22 -26.45 26.94
C GLY A 601 21.88 -27.15 28.10
N THR A 602 21.09 -27.98 28.80
CA THR A 602 21.53 -28.62 30.05
C THR A 602 22.64 -29.66 29.90
N THR A 603 22.76 -30.35 28.74
CA THR A 603 23.91 -31.22 28.41
C THR A 603 24.84 -30.62 27.35
N ARG A 604 24.45 -29.51 26.71
CA ARG A 604 25.21 -28.95 25.59
C ARG A 604 25.03 -27.43 25.52
N THR A 605 26.15 -26.74 25.61
CA THR A 605 26.27 -25.32 25.27
C THR A 605 27.06 -25.18 23.97
N TRP A 606 26.63 -24.32 23.05
CA TRP A 606 27.29 -24.08 21.77
C TRP A 606 27.13 -22.63 21.33
N PHE A 607 28.22 -22.03 20.85
CA PHE A 607 28.27 -20.71 20.25
C PHE A 607 28.94 -20.82 18.87
N GLU A 608 28.39 -20.14 17.87
CA GLU A 608 28.97 -20.08 16.51
C GLU A 608 28.88 -18.65 15.97
N LEU A 609 30.01 -18.12 15.52
CA LEU A 609 30.08 -16.94 14.65
C LEU A 609 30.37 -17.43 13.23
N GLN A 610 29.45 -17.18 12.29
CA GLN A 610 29.56 -17.61 10.90
C GLN A 610 29.46 -16.41 9.95
N PHE A 611 30.47 -16.25 9.10
CA PHE A 611 30.50 -15.30 7.97
C PHE A 611 30.39 -16.05 6.64
N ILE A 612 29.61 -15.52 5.70
CA ILE A 612 29.35 -16.13 4.40
C ILE A 612 29.49 -15.06 3.31
N GLU A 613 30.29 -15.36 2.29
CA GLU A 613 30.29 -14.68 0.99
C GLU A 613 29.65 -15.65 -0.03
N PRO A 614 28.39 -15.45 -0.45
CA PRO A 614 27.72 -16.40 -1.35
C PRO A 614 28.24 -16.35 -2.79
N TRP A 615 29.00 -15.31 -3.17
CA TRP A 615 29.51 -15.10 -4.53
C TRP A 615 30.99 -14.68 -4.51
N LEU A 616 31.87 -15.58 -4.06
CA LEU A 616 33.30 -15.30 -3.99
C LEU A 616 33.87 -15.06 -5.40
N PHE A 617 34.59 -13.94 -5.57
CA PHE A 617 35.07 -13.46 -6.88
C PHE A 617 33.96 -13.24 -7.94
N ASP A 618 32.72 -13.00 -7.50
CA ASP A 618 31.51 -12.85 -8.34
C ASP A 618 31.11 -14.11 -9.12
N LEU A 619 31.79 -15.23 -8.90
CA LEU A 619 31.33 -16.54 -9.30
C LEU A 619 30.24 -17.02 -8.32
N PRO A 620 29.37 -17.98 -8.69
CA PRO A 620 28.46 -18.66 -7.75
C PRO A 620 29.21 -19.63 -6.81
N LEU A 621 30.38 -19.21 -6.33
CA LEU A 621 31.25 -19.92 -5.40
C LEU A 621 30.88 -19.45 -3.98
N TYR A 622 30.05 -20.24 -3.31
CA TYR A 622 29.72 -20.06 -1.91
C TYR A 622 31.00 -20.23 -1.08
N SER A 623 31.28 -19.28 -0.20
CA SER A 623 32.37 -19.33 0.77
C SER A 623 31.80 -19.08 2.16
N SER A 624 32.17 -19.91 3.14
CA SER A 624 31.90 -19.60 4.55
C SER A 624 33.10 -19.82 5.44
N PHE A 625 33.22 -18.93 6.43
CA PHE A 625 34.12 -19.02 7.55
C PHE A 625 33.28 -19.13 8.83
N SER A 626 33.61 -20.06 9.71
CA SER A 626 33.00 -20.20 11.02
C SER A 626 34.06 -20.29 12.10
N ALA A 627 33.73 -19.77 13.28
CA ALA A 627 34.42 -20.04 14.53
C ALA A 627 33.38 -20.45 15.57
N TRP A 628 33.64 -21.53 16.31
CA TRP A 628 32.72 -22.04 17.32
C TRP A 628 33.43 -22.40 18.61
N HIS A 629 32.62 -22.47 19.66
CA HIS A 629 32.95 -23.03 20.95
C HIS A 629 31.76 -23.87 21.42
N SER A 630 32.00 -25.05 21.97
CA SER A 630 30.96 -25.87 22.59
C SER A 630 31.48 -26.67 23.77
N GLU A 631 30.63 -26.77 24.78
CA GLU A 631 30.78 -27.66 25.90
C GLU A 631 29.67 -28.71 25.83
N LYS A 632 30.02 -30.00 25.95
CA LYS A 632 29.06 -31.10 25.96
C LYS A 632 29.36 -32.08 27.11
N GLU A 633 28.34 -32.32 27.92
CA GLU A 633 28.30 -33.34 28.97
C GLU A 633 28.07 -34.73 28.32
N PHE A 634 28.97 -35.68 28.60
CA PHE A 634 28.77 -37.10 28.39
C PHE A 634 28.82 -37.81 29.76
N GLU A 635 28.30 -39.04 29.84
CA GLU A 635 28.08 -39.75 31.11
C GLU A 635 29.36 -40.01 31.92
N TYR A 636 30.53 -40.02 31.26
CA TYR A 636 31.83 -40.27 31.88
C TYR A 636 32.80 -39.08 31.83
N TYR A 637 32.53 -38.04 31.05
CA TYR A 637 33.45 -36.91 30.83
C TYR A 637 32.74 -35.72 30.15
N ASN A 638 33.31 -34.53 30.27
CA ASN A 638 32.90 -33.35 29.52
C ASN A 638 33.85 -33.12 28.35
N VAL A 639 33.31 -32.71 27.19
CA VAL A 639 34.12 -32.27 26.03
C VAL A 639 33.98 -30.77 25.87
N ASN A 640 35.11 -30.08 25.94
CA ASN A 640 35.26 -28.67 25.64
C ASN A 640 35.94 -28.53 24.26
N SER A 641 35.16 -28.16 23.24
CA SER A 641 35.59 -28.08 21.84
C SER A 641 35.61 -26.62 21.37
N SER A 642 36.74 -26.17 20.83
CA SER A 642 36.88 -24.85 20.20
C SER A 642 37.53 -24.99 18.84
N GLY A 643 37.03 -24.31 17.81
CA GLY A 643 37.58 -24.47 16.47
C GLY A 643 37.16 -23.42 15.47
N PHE A 644 37.75 -23.52 14.28
CA PHE A 644 37.40 -22.72 13.11
C PHE A 644 37.31 -23.58 11.86
N GLY A 645 36.49 -23.14 10.92
CA GLY A 645 36.16 -23.87 9.71
C GLY A 645 36.06 -22.94 8.52
N PHE A 646 36.57 -23.41 7.38
CA PHE A 646 36.46 -22.73 6.09
C PHE A 646 35.87 -23.70 5.07
N SER A 647 34.90 -23.26 4.28
CA SER A 647 34.30 -24.11 3.25
C SER A 647 34.02 -23.35 1.97
N LEU A 648 34.32 -23.97 0.83
CA LEU A 648 33.89 -23.57 -0.50
C LEU A 648 32.79 -24.52 -0.99
N GLY A 649 31.81 -23.99 -1.70
CA GLY A 649 30.73 -24.75 -2.33
C GLY A 649 30.36 -24.19 -3.70
N TYR A 650 30.04 -25.07 -4.64
CA TYR A 650 29.73 -24.69 -6.02
C TYR A 650 28.56 -25.51 -6.59
N PRO A 651 27.57 -24.89 -7.26
CA PRO A 651 26.52 -25.61 -7.96
C PRO A 651 27.09 -26.21 -9.26
N ILE A 652 27.36 -27.51 -9.27
CA ILE A 652 27.94 -28.24 -10.41
C ILE A 652 26.86 -28.45 -11.50
N TRP A 653 25.63 -28.73 -11.08
CA TRP A 653 24.43 -28.81 -11.93
C TRP A 653 23.22 -28.24 -11.19
N GLU A 654 22.10 -28.05 -11.90
CA GLU A 654 20.86 -27.42 -11.40
C GLU A 654 20.44 -27.84 -9.97
N PHE A 655 20.53 -29.14 -9.68
CA PHE A 655 20.15 -29.72 -8.38
C PHE A 655 21.34 -30.28 -7.59
N ILE A 656 22.57 -30.16 -8.09
CA ILE A 656 23.75 -30.82 -7.52
C ILE A 656 24.81 -29.79 -7.14
N SER A 657 25.15 -29.73 -5.85
CA SER A 657 26.24 -28.91 -5.33
C SER A 657 27.37 -29.77 -4.78
N GLY A 658 28.61 -29.39 -5.12
CA GLY A 658 29.82 -29.92 -4.48
C GLY A 658 30.33 -28.94 -3.42
N SER A 659 31.00 -29.45 -2.40
CA SER A 659 31.68 -28.65 -1.39
C SER A 659 33.03 -29.25 -1.00
N ILE A 660 33.96 -28.39 -0.62
CA ILE A 660 35.20 -28.75 0.06
C ILE A 660 35.38 -27.82 1.26
N GLY A 661 35.70 -28.38 2.42
CA GLY A 661 35.95 -27.60 3.63
C GLY A 661 37.13 -28.14 4.41
N TYR A 662 37.75 -27.25 5.18
CA TYR A 662 38.77 -27.54 6.16
C TYR A 662 38.28 -27.08 7.53
N THR A 663 38.40 -27.94 8.52
CA THR A 663 37.97 -27.72 9.90
C THR A 663 39.15 -28.01 10.80
N PHE A 664 39.43 -27.11 11.74
CA PHE A 664 40.42 -27.29 12.80
C PHE A 664 39.75 -27.15 14.16
N SER A 665 39.85 -28.18 15.01
CA SER A 665 39.35 -28.14 16.40
C SER A 665 40.43 -28.51 17.43
N LEU A 666 40.25 -27.93 18.61
CA LEU A 666 40.89 -28.27 19.87
C LEU A 666 39.81 -28.86 20.77
N ASP A 667 39.91 -30.15 21.07
CA ASP A 667 38.90 -30.92 21.79
C ASP A 667 39.49 -31.45 23.10
N GLU A 668 39.14 -30.81 24.22
CA GLU A 668 39.62 -31.15 25.56
C GLU A 668 38.61 -32.03 26.31
N LEU A 669 39.06 -33.21 26.73
CA LEU A 669 38.30 -34.15 27.56
C LEU A 669 38.66 -33.91 29.02
N LYS A 670 37.71 -33.33 29.76
CA LYS A 670 37.84 -32.91 31.15
C LYS A 670 36.79 -33.58 32.04
N ASP A 671 36.87 -33.33 33.35
CA ASP A 671 35.89 -33.77 34.36
C ASP A 671 35.57 -35.28 34.31
N MET A 672 36.61 -36.11 34.06
CA MET A 672 36.42 -37.54 33.89
C MET A 672 35.96 -38.22 35.19
N SER A 673 34.85 -38.94 35.11
CA SER A 673 34.22 -39.62 36.23
C SER A 673 35.13 -40.69 36.85
N ILE A 674 35.15 -40.77 38.17
CA ILE A 674 35.86 -41.84 38.91
C ILE A 674 35.32 -43.24 38.57
N PHE A 675 34.09 -43.32 38.06
CA PHE A 675 33.44 -44.55 37.60
C PHE A 675 33.74 -44.90 36.14
N ALA A 676 34.48 -44.06 35.40
CA ALA A 676 34.89 -44.36 34.03
C ALA A 676 35.83 -45.58 34.03
N PRO A 677 35.54 -46.62 33.21
CA PRO A 677 36.44 -47.74 32.95
C PRO A 677 37.86 -47.30 32.60
N GLU A 678 38.85 -48.10 32.98
CA GLU A 678 40.27 -47.76 32.85
C GLU A 678 40.67 -47.41 31.41
N TYR A 679 40.19 -48.18 30.42
CA TYR A 679 40.45 -47.92 28.99
C TYR A 679 39.85 -46.59 28.47
N LEU A 680 38.88 -45.97 29.17
CA LEU A 680 38.40 -44.63 28.82
C LEU A 680 39.34 -43.54 29.35
N ARG A 681 40.14 -43.83 30.38
CA ARG A 681 41.11 -42.89 30.97
C ARG A 681 42.30 -42.64 30.06
N ASP A 682 42.64 -43.63 29.22
CA ASP A 682 43.62 -43.48 28.15
C ASP A 682 43.18 -42.47 27.05
N TYR A 683 41.89 -42.08 27.03
CA TYR A 683 41.38 -41.01 26.17
C TYR A 683 41.31 -39.63 26.85
N ALA A 684 41.82 -39.47 28.08
CA ALA A 684 41.87 -38.17 28.74
C ALA A 684 42.94 -37.26 28.10
N GLY A 685 42.62 -35.97 27.92
CA GLY A 685 43.55 -34.98 27.40
C GLY A 685 42.96 -34.07 26.32
N THR A 686 43.84 -33.40 25.57
CA THR A 686 43.45 -32.48 24.48
C THR A 686 43.84 -33.08 23.13
N TYR A 687 42.88 -33.15 22.22
CA TYR A 687 43.06 -33.59 20.84
C TYR A 687 43.07 -32.39 19.90
N ARG A 688 43.87 -32.47 18.83
CA ARG A 688 43.82 -31.56 17.68
C ARG A 688 43.31 -32.32 16.47
N THR A 689 42.23 -31.83 15.88
CA THR A 689 41.65 -32.43 14.68
C THR A 689 41.71 -31.43 13.53
N GLY A 690 42.64 -31.66 12.59
CA GLY A 690 42.65 -31.00 11.29
C GLY A 690 42.03 -31.94 10.26
N ILE A 691 40.84 -31.60 9.74
CA ILE A 691 40.06 -32.46 8.84
C ILE A 691 39.64 -31.72 7.56
N VAL A 692 39.94 -32.30 6.41
CA VAL A 692 39.41 -31.86 5.12
C VAL A 692 38.19 -32.71 4.78
N THR A 693 37.05 -32.06 4.52
CA THR A 693 35.79 -32.72 4.14
C THR A 693 35.39 -32.35 2.72
N VAL A 694 35.19 -33.35 1.87
CA VAL A 694 34.57 -33.20 0.54
C VAL A 694 33.11 -33.66 0.63
N GLY A 695 32.20 -32.89 0.05
CA GLY A 695 30.76 -33.18 0.03
C GLY A 695 30.16 -33.09 -1.37
N LEU A 696 29.15 -33.91 -1.63
CA LEU A 696 28.30 -33.82 -2.81
C LEU A 696 26.84 -33.98 -2.37
N THR A 697 26.00 -32.99 -2.71
CA THR A 697 24.58 -32.95 -2.33
C THR A 697 23.71 -32.81 -3.57
N ARG A 698 22.60 -33.56 -3.62
CA ARG A 698 21.53 -33.41 -4.61
C ARG A 698 20.19 -33.12 -3.92
N ASP A 699 19.66 -31.91 -4.08
CA ASP A 699 18.37 -31.49 -3.52
C ASP A 699 17.38 -31.18 -4.66
N THR A 700 16.25 -31.87 -4.63
CA THR A 700 15.11 -31.74 -5.57
C THR A 700 13.79 -31.51 -4.82
N SER A 701 13.86 -31.11 -3.54
CA SER A 701 12.67 -30.85 -2.73
C SER A 701 11.92 -29.61 -3.20
N ASN A 702 10.59 -29.69 -3.16
CA ASN A 702 9.72 -28.59 -3.61
C ASN A 702 9.52 -27.47 -2.56
N ASP A 703 9.74 -27.76 -1.28
CA ASP A 703 9.73 -26.78 -0.19
C ASP A 703 10.93 -27.03 0.75
N LYS A 704 11.45 -25.97 1.37
CA LYS A 704 12.65 -26.07 2.22
C LYS A 704 12.39 -26.71 3.59
N PHE A 705 11.22 -26.45 4.19
CA PHE A 705 10.89 -26.79 5.58
C PHE A 705 9.96 -27.99 5.70
N PHE A 706 8.93 -28.08 4.85
CA PHE A 706 8.01 -29.20 4.77
C PHE A 706 7.87 -29.71 3.32
N PRO A 707 8.93 -30.31 2.74
CA PRO A 707 8.85 -30.97 1.45
C PRO A 707 7.67 -31.93 1.36
N THR A 708 6.94 -31.88 0.24
CA THR A 708 5.87 -32.84 -0.08
C THR A 708 6.23 -33.72 -1.28
N GLN A 709 7.26 -33.34 -2.05
CA GLN A 709 7.74 -34.04 -3.22
C GLN A 709 9.26 -33.87 -3.39
N GLY A 710 9.91 -34.86 -4.00
CA GLY A 710 11.31 -34.80 -4.40
C GLY A 710 12.23 -35.57 -3.45
N SER A 711 13.53 -35.29 -3.50
CA SER A 711 14.51 -35.94 -2.62
C SER A 711 15.70 -35.04 -2.25
N LYS A 712 16.28 -35.32 -1.07
CA LYS A 712 17.52 -34.73 -0.55
C LYS A 712 18.52 -35.85 -0.33
N ASN A 713 19.60 -35.86 -1.10
CA ASN A 713 20.63 -36.89 -1.04
C ASN A 713 21.98 -36.21 -0.82
N GLY A 714 22.85 -36.81 -0.02
CA GLY A 714 24.17 -36.27 0.28
C GLY A 714 25.17 -37.34 0.66
N ILE A 715 26.40 -37.15 0.23
CA ILE A 715 27.58 -37.88 0.71
C ILE A 715 28.61 -36.86 1.20
N THR A 716 29.25 -37.15 2.33
CA THR A 716 30.44 -36.43 2.79
C THR A 716 31.54 -37.42 3.12
N VAL A 717 32.79 -37.09 2.78
CA VAL A 717 33.98 -37.83 3.14
C VAL A 717 34.97 -36.87 3.77
N GLY A 718 35.23 -37.04 5.06
CA GLY A 718 36.23 -36.32 5.83
C GLY A 718 37.50 -37.14 6.00
N TYR A 719 38.66 -36.52 5.82
CA TYR A 719 39.97 -37.09 6.10
C TYR A 719 40.71 -36.21 7.12
N ALA A 720 40.85 -36.72 8.34
CA ALA A 720 41.63 -36.12 9.41
C ALA A 720 43.06 -36.66 9.37
N SER A 721 44.06 -35.81 9.55
CA SER A 721 45.47 -36.20 9.42
C SER A 721 46.44 -35.24 10.12
N GLU A 722 47.60 -35.74 10.52
CA GLU A 722 48.67 -34.92 11.14
C GLU A 722 49.23 -33.84 10.18
N PHE A 723 49.29 -34.14 8.87
CA PHE A 723 49.70 -33.15 7.86
C PHE A 723 48.74 -31.95 7.79
N LEU A 724 47.50 -32.11 8.27
CA LEU A 724 46.50 -31.05 8.37
C LEU A 724 46.58 -30.30 9.72
N GLY A 725 47.67 -30.47 10.49
CA GLY A 725 47.92 -29.80 11.76
C GLY A 725 47.29 -30.47 13.00
N GLY A 726 46.65 -31.63 12.83
CA GLY A 726 46.09 -32.42 13.93
C GLY A 726 47.10 -33.37 14.59
N ASP A 727 46.65 -34.11 15.60
CA ASP A 727 47.29 -35.32 16.14
C ASP A 727 46.38 -36.57 16.05
N THR A 728 45.11 -36.37 15.68
CA THR A 728 44.16 -37.41 15.27
C THR A 728 44.30 -37.76 13.78
N SER A 729 43.97 -38.99 13.40
CA SER A 729 44.02 -39.42 11.99
C SER A 729 42.97 -40.51 11.71
N TYR A 730 41.98 -40.18 10.86
CA TYR A 730 40.84 -41.05 10.55
C TYR A 730 40.11 -40.61 9.27
N VAL A 731 39.33 -41.53 8.68
CA VAL A 731 38.38 -41.26 7.59
C VAL A 731 36.96 -41.34 8.14
N LYS A 732 36.15 -40.31 7.90
CA LYS A 732 34.74 -40.21 8.33
C LYS A 732 33.82 -39.99 7.12
N THR A 733 33.10 -41.03 6.73
CA THR A 733 32.13 -40.99 5.64
C THR A 733 30.71 -40.94 6.20
N THR A 734 29.86 -40.06 5.69
CA THR A 734 28.42 -40.07 6.00
C THR A 734 27.57 -40.00 4.74
N LEU A 735 26.40 -40.67 4.80
CA LEU A 735 25.42 -40.75 3.73
C LEU A 735 24.06 -40.32 4.26
N LEU A 736 23.33 -39.55 3.48
CA LEU A 736 21.93 -39.17 3.68
C LEU A 736 21.17 -39.39 2.38
N SER A 737 20.01 -40.05 2.45
CA SER A 737 19.06 -40.12 1.34
C SER A 737 17.64 -39.99 1.91
N GLN A 738 16.94 -38.91 1.58
CA GLN A 738 15.57 -38.67 1.97
C GLN A 738 14.69 -38.44 0.75
N TRP A 739 13.55 -39.12 0.71
CA TRP A 739 12.55 -39.06 -0.36
C TRP A 739 11.20 -38.62 0.21
N PHE A 740 10.42 -37.92 -0.61
CA PHE A 740 9.09 -37.43 -0.31
C PHE A 740 8.14 -37.82 -1.44
N PHE A 741 7.16 -38.65 -1.11
CA PHE A 741 6.17 -39.18 -2.03
C PHE A 741 4.81 -38.53 -1.71
N PRO A 742 4.29 -37.64 -2.57
CA PRO A 742 2.96 -37.09 -2.38
C PRO A 742 1.91 -38.19 -2.62
N LEU A 743 0.94 -38.26 -1.72
CA LEU A 743 -0.17 -39.21 -1.71
C LEU A 743 -1.50 -38.46 -1.81
N PRO A 744 -2.63 -39.16 -2.07
CA PRO A 744 -3.95 -38.55 -2.05
C PRO A 744 -4.27 -37.80 -0.76
N LEU A 745 -5.26 -36.90 -0.82
CA LEU A 745 -5.74 -36.09 0.31
C LEU A 745 -4.68 -35.13 0.91
N GLU A 746 -3.70 -34.68 0.12
CA GLU A 746 -2.58 -33.82 0.54
C GLU A 746 -1.69 -34.47 1.62
N THR A 747 -1.64 -35.80 1.64
CA THR A 747 -0.77 -36.57 2.55
C THR A 747 0.58 -36.86 1.89
N VAL A 748 1.60 -37.14 2.68
CA VAL A 748 2.97 -37.36 2.20
C VAL A 748 3.57 -38.55 2.94
N PHE A 749 4.13 -39.49 2.20
CA PHE A 749 5.01 -40.51 2.76
C PHE A 749 6.46 -40.08 2.58
N SER A 750 7.26 -40.06 3.65
CA SER A 750 8.69 -39.78 3.59
C SER A 750 9.50 -40.96 4.07
N VAL A 751 10.62 -41.21 3.40
CA VAL A 751 11.61 -42.20 3.80
C VAL A 751 12.96 -41.50 3.87
N ARG A 752 13.61 -41.51 5.04
CA ARG A 752 14.97 -40.98 5.25
C ARG A 752 15.88 -42.12 5.70
N GLY A 753 16.85 -42.49 4.88
CA GLY A 753 17.98 -43.33 5.26
C GLY A 753 19.22 -42.48 5.58
N ARG A 754 20.01 -42.90 6.57
CA ARG A 754 21.35 -42.40 6.84
C ARG A 754 22.29 -43.54 7.21
N ALA A 755 23.53 -43.42 6.78
CA ALA A 755 24.60 -44.32 7.20
C ALA A 755 25.87 -43.53 7.53
N GLY A 756 26.73 -44.10 8.37
CA GLY A 756 28.04 -43.56 8.69
C GLY A 756 29.08 -44.65 8.81
N TYR A 757 30.31 -44.30 8.46
CA TYR A 757 31.49 -45.14 8.53
C TYR A 757 32.69 -44.31 8.98
N LEU A 758 33.36 -44.74 10.04
CA LEU A 758 34.47 -44.04 10.69
C LEU A 758 35.59 -45.05 10.92
N ALA A 759 36.67 -44.92 10.16
CA ALA A 759 37.82 -45.81 10.22
C ALA A 759 39.09 -45.06 10.65
N PRO A 760 39.92 -45.63 11.53
CA PRO A 760 41.19 -45.04 11.89
C PRO A 760 42.14 -45.08 10.69
N SER A 761 43.03 -44.10 10.60
CA SER A 761 44.25 -44.24 9.81
C SER A 761 45.21 -45.20 10.52
N GLU A 762 46.12 -45.81 9.78
CA GLU A 762 47.03 -46.85 10.29
C GLU A 762 47.79 -46.42 11.56
N GLY A 763 47.72 -47.24 12.61
CA GLY A 763 48.42 -47.02 13.88
C GLY A 763 47.82 -45.97 14.83
N LYS A 764 46.61 -45.44 14.58
CA LYS A 764 45.97 -44.41 15.42
C LYS A 764 44.61 -44.84 15.99
N THR A 765 44.27 -44.31 17.16
CA THR A 765 42.95 -44.47 17.80
C THR A 765 42.01 -43.33 17.41
N ILE A 766 40.73 -43.66 17.18
CA ILE A 766 39.66 -42.66 16.97
C ILE A 766 39.24 -42.11 18.35
N PRO A 767 39.20 -40.79 18.56
CA PRO A 767 38.69 -40.23 19.81
C PRO A 767 37.22 -40.58 20.05
N LEU A 768 36.85 -40.86 21.30
CA LEU A 768 35.50 -41.34 21.65
C LEU A 768 34.37 -40.40 21.21
N PHE A 769 34.58 -39.08 21.31
CA PHE A 769 33.60 -38.07 20.92
C PHE A 769 33.34 -37.98 19.41
N GLU A 770 34.23 -38.54 18.58
CA GLU A 770 34.02 -38.63 17.13
C GLU A 770 33.11 -39.81 16.73
N ARG A 771 32.96 -40.81 17.61
CA ARG A 771 32.12 -41.99 17.39
C ARG A 771 30.66 -41.61 17.19
N PHE A 772 29.97 -42.38 16.36
CA PHE A 772 28.56 -42.15 16.09
C PHE A 772 27.69 -42.57 17.27
N THR A 773 26.58 -41.87 17.46
CA THR A 773 25.47 -42.25 18.36
C THR A 773 24.16 -41.95 17.64
N LEU A 774 23.15 -42.79 17.86
CA LEU A 774 21.76 -42.52 17.45
C LEU A 774 20.91 -42.25 18.70
N GLY A 775 19.71 -41.69 18.50
CA GLY A 775 18.81 -41.22 19.57
C GLY A 775 18.14 -39.88 19.25
N GLY A 776 17.04 -39.61 19.95
CA GLY A 776 16.31 -38.34 19.96
C GLY A 776 15.60 -37.93 18.67
N LEU A 777 15.03 -36.72 18.71
CA LEU A 777 14.08 -36.15 17.73
C LEU A 777 14.51 -36.21 16.25
N ASN A 778 15.82 -36.27 16.00
CA ASN A 778 16.40 -36.30 14.67
C ASN A 778 16.92 -37.68 14.24
N SER A 779 16.78 -38.74 15.04
CA SER A 779 17.04 -40.12 14.60
C SER A 779 16.05 -41.15 15.15
N LEU A 780 16.31 -41.79 16.28
CA LEU A 780 15.43 -42.81 16.85
C LEU A 780 14.57 -42.17 17.94
N ARG A 781 13.39 -41.66 17.56
CA ARG A 781 12.51 -40.93 18.48
C ARG A 781 12.01 -41.81 19.61
N GLY A 782 12.00 -41.28 20.83
CA GLY A 782 11.69 -42.05 22.04
C GLY A 782 12.90 -42.69 22.73
N LEU A 783 13.99 -42.94 22.00
CA LEU A 783 15.26 -43.42 22.56
C LEU A 783 16.17 -42.25 22.91
N LYS A 784 16.88 -42.35 24.05
CA LYS A 784 17.88 -41.35 24.47
C LYS A 784 19.11 -41.46 23.58
N ASP A 785 19.77 -42.60 23.65
CA ASP A 785 21.02 -42.93 23.00
C ASP A 785 21.04 -44.42 22.59
N VAL A 786 21.66 -44.72 21.45
CA VAL A 786 21.73 -46.05 20.84
C VAL A 786 23.10 -46.28 20.20
N GLY A 787 23.78 -47.32 20.68
CA GLY A 787 25.02 -47.83 20.11
C GLY A 787 25.72 -48.82 21.04
N PRO A 788 27.00 -49.10 20.78
CA PRO A 788 27.86 -49.93 21.63
C PRO A 788 27.96 -49.35 23.04
N THR A 789 27.96 -50.23 24.04
CA THR A 789 28.10 -49.86 25.45
C THR A 789 29.52 -50.09 25.95
N ASP A 790 29.82 -49.51 27.11
CA ASP A 790 31.01 -49.82 27.89
C ASP A 790 31.01 -51.26 28.42
N SER A 791 32.11 -51.65 29.10
CA SER A 791 32.28 -53.00 29.65
C SER A 791 31.30 -53.37 30.78
N THR A 792 30.64 -52.38 31.41
CA THR A 792 29.55 -52.64 32.37
C THR A 792 28.19 -52.85 31.70
N GLY A 793 28.06 -52.47 30.43
CA GLY A 793 26.80 -52.51 29.68
C GLY A 793 25.81 -51.39 30.05
N LEU A 794 26.24 -50.39 30.84
CA LEU A 794 25.36 -49.36 31.40
C LEU A 794 25.32 -48.08 30.56
N TYR A 795 26.39 -47.73 29.84
CA TYR A 795 26.51 -46.45 29.15
C TYR A 795 26.95 -46.60 27.69
N VAL A 796 26.33 -45.83 26.80
CA VAL A 796 26.64 -45.85 25.35
C VAL A 796 27.93 -45.07 25.08
N ILE A 797 28.94 -45.73 24.53
CA ILE A 797 30.24 -45.13 24.14
C ILE A 797 30.33 -44.79 22.65
N GLY A 798 29.27 -45.11 21.88
CA GLY A 798 29.23 -44.90 20.44
C GLY A 798 30.07 -45.89 19.63
N GLY A 799 29.88 -45.89 18.32
CA GLY A 799 30.52 -46.85 17.40
C GLY A 799 31.10 -46.24 16.13
N THR A 800 31.79 -47.10 15.38
CA THR A 800 32.50 -46.78 14.13
C THR A 800 31.60 -46.86 12.89
N THR A 801 30.48 -47.58 12.93
CA THR A 801 29.47 -47.56 11.86
C THR A 801 28.06 -47.35 12.40
N PHE A 802 27.16 -46.79 11.58
CA PHE A 802 25.73 -46.75 11.89
C PHE A 802 24.87 -46.86 10.64
N LEU A 803 23.64 -47.33 10.81
CA LEU A 803 22.59 -47.32 9.79
C LEU A 803 21.26 -46.98 10.46
N CYS A 804 20.52 -46.03 9.89
CA CYS A 804 19.27 -45.51 10.44
C CYS A 804 18.27 -45.21 9.31
N PHE A 805 17.03 -45.66 9.46
CA PHE A 805 15.90 -45.33 8.61
C PHE A 805 14.77 -44.71 9.42
N ASN A 806 14.15 -43.68 8.87
CA ASN A 806 12.94 -43.03 9.39
C ASN A 806 11.87 -43.08 8.30
N PHE A 807 10.72 -43.68 8.62
CA PHE A 807 9.55 -43.75 7.75
C PHE A 807 8.45 -42.89 8.36
N GLU A 808 7.93 -41.92 7.61
CA GLU A 808 6.95 -40.95 8.11
C GLU A 808 5.73 -40.90 7.20
N TYR A 809 4.53 -40.91 7.80
CA TYR A 809 3.28 -40.56 7.15
C TYR A 809 2.79 -39.23 7.71
N ILE A 810 2.77 -38.20 6.86
CA ILE A 810 2.44 -36.82 7.21
C ILE A 810 1.09 -36.46 6.58
N PHE A 811 0.19 -35.88 7.35
CA PHE A 811 -1.17 -35.55 6.91
C PHE A 811 -1.62 -34.18 7.48
N PRO A 812 -2.53 -33.45 6.80
CA PRO A 812 -3.06 -32.21 7.34
C PRO A 812 -3.99 -32.46 8.54
N LEU A 813 -3.77 -31.74 9.64
CA LEU A 813 -4.70 -31.69 10.79
C LEU A 813 -5.63 -30.47 10.70
N VAL A 814 -5.04 -29.29 10.45
CA VAL A 814 -5.77 -28.03 10.22
C VAL A 814 -5.11 -27.34 9.04
N LYS A 815 -5.74 -27.40 7.86
CA LYS A 815 -5.14 -26.95 6.59
C LYS A 815 -4.89 -25.45 6.59
N GLU A 816 -5.87 -24.70 7.06
CA GLU A 816 -5.92 -23.24 7.09
C GLU A 816 -4.83 -22.66 8.01
N ALA A 817 -4.49 -23.39 9.08
CA ALA A 817 -3.44 -23.03 10.02
C ALA A 817 -2.06 -23.65 9.70
N GLY A 818 -1.96 -24.46 8.64
CA GLY A 818 -0.73 -25.17 8.27
C GLY A 818 -0.27 -26.23 9.29
N ILE A 819 -1.18 -26.74 10.12
CA ILE A 819 -0.88 -27.75 11.14
C ILE A 819 -0.97 -29.14 10.51
N LYS A 820 0.11 -29.93 10.64
CA LYS A 820 0.23 -31.29 10.10
C LYS A 820 0.41 -32.29 11.24
N GLY A 821 -0.25 -33.44 11.13
CA GLY A 821 0.05 -34.63 11.92
C GLY A 821 1.17 -35.42 11.26
N VAL A 822 1.94 -36.15 12.06
CA VAL A 822 2.89 -37.17 11.61
C VAL A 822 2.67 -38.45 12.41
N VAL A 823 2.70 -39.60 11.74
CA VAL A 823 2.91 -40.92 12.35
C VAL A 823 4.20 -41.47 11.76
N PHE A 824 5.03 -42.12 12.57
CA PHE A 824 6.36 -42.56 12.13
C PHE A 824 6.74 -43.94 12.65
N TYR A 825 7.69 -44.57 11.95
CA TYR A 825 8.42 -45.74 12.37
C TYR A 825 9.91 -45.49 12.12
N ASP A 826 10.72 -45.59 13.17
CA ASP A 826 12.16 -45.39 13.11
C ASP A 826 12.88 -46.71 13.41
N THR A 827 13.94 -47.00 12.69
CA THR A 827 14.74 -48.21 12.88
C THR A 827 16.21 -47.93 12.65
N GLY A 828 17.10 -48.39 13.53
CA GLY A 828 18.52 -48.09 13.42
C GLY A 828 19.37 -48.64 14.55
N ASN A 829 20.67 -48.76 14.31
CA ASN A 829 21.65 -48.97 15.38
C ASN A 829 23.04 -48.45 14.94
N THR A 830 23.95 -48.43 15.90
CA THR A 830 25.36 -48.08 15.76
C THR A 830 26.19 -49.29 16.24
N TRP A 831 27.30 -49.58 15.58
CA TRP A 831 28.17 -50.72 15.89
C TRP A 831 29.63 -50.30 16.01
N ASP A 832 30.40 -50.97 16.88
CA ASP A 832 31.86 -50.81 16.96
C ASP A 832 32.58 -51.81 16.04
N THR A 833 32.04 -51.97 14.83
CA THR A 833 32.55 -52.85 13.77
C THR A 833 32.48 -52.11 12.45
N TYR A 834 33.44 -52.36 11.56
CA TYR A 834 33.48 -51.80 10.18
C TYR A 834 32.43 -52.41 9.22
N THR A 835 31.44 -53.11 9.77
CA THR A 835 30.32 -53.75 9.08
C THR A 835 29.02 -53.45 9.83
N PHE A 836 27.92 -53.30 9.10
CA PHE A 836 26.58 -53.17 9.71
C PHE A 836 26.13 -54.50 10.34
N GLY A 837 25.60 -54.43 11.57
CA GLY A 837 24.95 -55.56 12.24
C GLY A 837 23.48 -55.72 11.86
N SER A 838 22.82 -56.69 12.49
CA SER A 838 21.41 -57.03 12.28
C SER A 838 20.49 -56.68 13.47
N ASP A 839 21.06 -56.28 14.60
CA ASP A 839 20.39 -55.89 15.84
C ASP A 839 19.90 -54.43 15.79
N PHE A 840 18.95 -54.15 14.90
CA PHE A 840 18.30 -52.84 14.83
C PHE A 840 17.44 -52.57 16.07
N ARG A 841 17.47 -51.33 16.58
CA ARG A 841 16.46 -50.83 17.53
C ARG A 841 15.26 -50.29 16.75
N HIS A 842 14.06 -50.36 17.33
CA HIS A 842 12.81 -50.03 16.66
C HIS A 842 11.92 -49.12 17.51
N THR A 843 11.47 -48.00 16.95
CA THR A 843 10.50 -47.12 17.59
C THR A 843 9.37 -46.75 16.64
N THR A 844 8.22 -46.39 17.20
CA THR A 844 7.06 -45.88 16.47
C THR A 844 6.45 -44.73 17.24
N GLY A 845 5.64 -43.90 16.59
CA GLY A 845 5.05 -42.78 17.30
C GLY A 845 4.19 -41.86 16.46
N ALA A 846 3.75 -40.79 17.10
CA ALA A 846 2.89 -39.79 16.51
C ALA A 846 3.27 -38.39 16.99
N GLY A 847 2.93 -37.36 16.22
CA GLY A 847 3.23 -35.99 16.58
C GLY A 847 2.51 -34.94 15.75
N VAL A 848 2.73 -33.69 16.12
CA VAL A 848 2.19 -32.50 15.48
C VAL A 848 3.35 -31.62 15.02
N ARG A 849 3.24 -31.12 13.78
CA ARG A 849 4.17 -30.17 13.19
C ARG A 849 3.40 -28.94 12.73
N TRP A 850 3.91 -27.75 13.03
CA TRP A 850 3.24 -26.49 12.70
C TRP A 850 4.27 -25.44 12.25
N TYR A 851 3.97 -24.69 11.18
CA TYR A 851 4.74 -23.50 10.84
C TYR A 851 4.09 -22.28 11.49
N SER A 852 4.47 -21.99 12.73
CA SER A 852 3.98 -20.82 13.45
C SER A 852 4.62 -19.53 12.92
N PRO A 853 4.07 -18.34 13.23
CA PRO A 853 4.73 -17.06 12.96
C PRO A 853 6.12 -16.92 13.62
N LEU A 854 6.43 -17.73 14.64
CA LEU A 854 7.72 -17.77 15.34
C LEU A 854 8.70 -18.81 14.74
N GLY A 855 8.29 -19.49 13.66
CA GLY A 855 9.04 -20.56 13.00
C GLY A 855 8.39 -21.94 13.15
N PRO A 856 9.04 -22.99 12.64
CA PRO A 856 8.53 -24.35 12.77
C PRO A 856 8.43 -24.77 14.25
N LEU A 857 7.50 -25.68 14.53
CA LEU A 857 7.31 -26.39 15.79
C LEU A 857 7.15 -27.88 15.46
N ARG A 858 7.82 -28.74 16.23
CA ARG A 858 7.62 -30.19 16.28
C ARG A 858 7.31 -30.59 17.72
N LEU A 859 6.27 -31.39 17.91
CA LEU A 859 5.98 -32.09 19.16
C LEU A 859 5.70 -33.55 18.81
N GLU A 860 6.57 -34.46 19.19
CA GLU A 860 6.57 -35.85 18.74
C GLU A 860 6.70 -36.79 19.95
N TRP A 861 5.78 -37.74 20.07
CA TRP A 861 5.82 -38.82 21.06
C TRP A 861 6.34 -40.09 20.40
N GLY A 862 7.43 -40.64 20.95
CA GLY A 862 8.03 -41.90 20.50
C GLY A 862 7.87 -43.01 21.52
N TYR A 863 7.50 -44.19 21.05
CA TYR A 863 7.32 -45.45 21.78
C TYR A 863 8.35 -46.47 21.29
N VAL A 864 9.05 -47.12 22.22
CA VAL A 864 10.09 -48.12 21.93
C VAL A 864 9.42 -49.49 21.80
N LEU A 865 9.60 -50.16 20.66
CA LEU A 865 8.99 -51.45 20.37
C LEU A 865 9.77 -52.61 20.99
N ASP A 866 11.09 -52.44 21.15
CA ASP A 866 12.04 -53.40 21.72
C ASP A 866 12.77 -52.84 22.96
N PRO A 867 12.06 -52.45 24.03
CA PRO A 867 12.66 -51.78 25.19
C PRO A 867 13.65 -52.70 25.93
N LYS A 868 14.85 -52.18 26.21
CA LYS A 868 15.87 -52.87 27.03
C LYS A 868 15.59 -52.67 28.53
N THR A 869 16.17 -53.54 29.37
CA THR A 869 16.12 -53.39 30.84
C THR A 869 16.64 -52.01 31.25
N ASN A 870 15.92 -51.32 32.14
CA ASN A 870 16.18 -49.94 32.60
C ASN A 870 16.05 -48.84 31.52
N GLU A 871 15.47 -49.13 30.35
CA GLU A 871 15.16 -48.14 29.31
C GLU A 871 13.72 -47.61 29.43
N SER A 872 13.47 -46.36 29.03
CA SER A 872 12.10 -45.80 29.01
C SER A 872 11.32 -46.33 27.82
N THR A 873 10.11 -46.86 28.05
CA THR A 873 9.24 -47.41 26.99
C THR A 873 8.66 -46.35 26.05
N SER A 874 8.56 -45.09 26.49
CA SER A 874 8.20 -43.97 25.61
C SER A 874 8.74 -42.63 26.13
N ARG A 875 8.78 -41.61 25.26
CA ARG A 875 9.15 -40.22 25.60
C ARG A 875 8.41 -39.21 24.73
N TRP A 876 8.24 -38.00 25.25
CA TRP A 876 7.85 -36.83 24.48
C TRP A 876 9.09 -35.99 24.15
N GLU A 877 9.18 -35.51 22.92
CA GLU A 877 10.23 -34.62 22.44
C GLU A 877 9.59 -33.44 21.71
N PHE A 878 10.17 -32.25 21.86
CA PHE A 878 9.70 -31.06 21.14
C PHE A 878 10.87 -30.18 20.70
N ALA A 879 10.65 -29.41 19.64
CA ALA A 879 11.53 -28.32 19.27
C ALA A 879 10.74 -27.20 18.58
N ILE A 880 11.14 -25.97 18.84
CA ILE A 880 10.47 -24.73 18.43
C ILE A 880 11.52 -23.77 17.88
N GLY A 881 11.24 -23.14 16.74
CA GLY A 881 12.10 -22.15 16.10
C GLY A 881 12.87 -22.69 14.90
N MET A 882 13.67 -21.83 14.27
CA MET A 882 14.32 -22.09 12.98
C MET A 882 15.59 -22.98 13.07
N PHE A 883 15.78 -23.71 14.17
CA PHE A 883 16.99 -24.47 14.51
C PHE A 883 16.85 -25.99 14.31
N MET A 884 15.78 -26.44 13.63
CA MET A 884 15.42 -27.84 13.40
C MET A 884 15.82 -28.39 12.03
#